data_AF-A0A838W6U1-F1
#
_entry.id   AF-A0A838W6U1-F1
#
_cell.length_a   1.000
_cell.length_b   1.000
_cell.length_c   1.000
_cell.angle_alpha   90.00
_cell.angle_beta   90.00
_cell.angle_gamma   90.00
#
_symmetry.space_group_name_H-M   'P 1'
#
loop_
_entity.id
_entity.type
_entity.pdbx_description
1 polymer ?
#
loop_
_entity_poly.entity_id
_entity_poly.type
_entity_poly.pdbx_seq_one_letter_code
_entity_poly.pdbx_strand_id
1 'polypeptide(L)'
;MSMRPGVYSLLRALPLALITLLAWGCAPAVPGSAPVAPSASTSASTSASTSAAASAPVYPGTSWERIDPADSAGWSRAGLDSVAAQLATLPTTGFMAVVGGRVLMDYGDPEAESYLASVRKSILSMLFGNYVADGTVRLDKTLAEMAIDDVQGLTDAEKQATIHDVLAARSGVFHPASNAGDDLASAPARGSQRPGEYYLYSNWDFNALGTIFEQETGRNIYDALETELARPIGMQDFDRSTHRRTGDVARSRHLAYHMNLSTRDMARVGYLMLREGSWAGRQVVPGEWVRESTRAITPVHEMNPEGRRAGPFGYGYLWWVWDGPHAEGPHRGAYVGLGAVGQHIAVLPALDMVVVHKTRPGQGRSVSHPEFLQVLDLLVNARRVPADAEARVDRIFARWNTLQTPGCAVAADVNGRTVLSRAYGMADLEHGIPNRAATIFEAGSVSKQFAAAALALLALDGKLSLDDDVRTHVPELPVYGAPITLRHLLNHTSGLRDWGSVAALSGWGRGQRTHSHAHVVDILSRQSALNYPPGEAYSYTNSGYNLIAVIVERVSGTSFAEFSRQRIFEPLGLRDTQWRDDYRRIVPGRAAAYTTRGDSFAIDRPIENVHGNGGLLTTVADLIRWDRALAGGEVGGPEFVRLMHEQGVLNDGTVISYASGVQIGSRRGVPEVSHTGATAGYRAFLARYPDQNLSVAVLCNVSAVSPGGVGGEVADVFLEGLAPQRPAAPAPRASAAIRLSAAELQAKAGLYRDVRSWEPLRLVVENGALRVDDGSRLAPLSPTVFRVGDSDRNFVFEPDASGSRLRIRETVRHADDQPHEVAAYEPVEAFAPGETELAAYMGTFHSDDAEATFTLSVQRGQLAMHRRDGARLVLTPVYPDVFRTGLGLVRFHRDGQGRISEFGVRQARVYDMRFQRVTD
;
A
#
# COMPACT_ATOMS: atom_id res chain seq x y z
N MET A 1 -8.66 -64.50 14.55
CA MET A 1 -7.56 -64.22 15.51
C MET A 1 -7.62 -62.73 15.82
N SER A 2 -8.24 -62.33 16.93
CA SER A 2 -7.60 -62.12 18.25
C SER A 2 -6.80 -60.81 18.24
N MET A 3 -7.03 -59.74 19.01
CA MET A 3 -7.77 -59.43 20.25
C MET A 3 -8.01 -57.89 20.23
N ARG A 4 -9.24 -57.37 20.33
CA ARG A 4 -10.03 -56.95 21.52
C ARG A 4 -9.67 -55.59 22.18
N PRO A 5 -10.68 -54.89 22.77
CA PRO A 5 -10.80 -53.42 22.89
C PRO A 5 -11.10 -52.92 24.33
N GLY A 6 -11.44 -51.64 24.51
CA GLY A 6 -12.20 -51.14 25.67
C GLY A 6 -12.08 -49.62 25.89
N VAL A 7 -13.04 -48.81 26.38
CA VAL A 7 -14.52 -48.78 26.53
C VAL A 7 -14.80 -47.62 27.53
N TYR A 8 -15.67 -46.64 27.15
CA TYR A 8 -16.65 -45.86 27.97
C TYR A 8 -16.13 -44.99 29.17
N SER A 9 -16.72 -43.86 29.65
CA SER A 9 -18.03 -43.20 29.51
C SER A 9 -18.20 -41.99 30.47
N LEU A 10 -19.01 -40.98 30.07
CA LEU A 10 -19.95 -40.11 30.83
C LEU A 10 -19.46 -39.17 31.97
N LEU A 11 -20.12 -38.07 32.40
CA LEU A 11 -21.13 -37.08 31.94
C LEU A 11 -21.43 -36.15 33.15
N ARG A 12 -21.87 -34.88 32.91
CA ARG A 12 -22.63 -33.94 33.80
C ARG A 12 -21.87 -33.22 34.92
N ALA A 13 -22.28 -32.06 35.45
CA ALA A 13 -23.09 -30.88 35.08
C ALA A 13 -23.03 -29.89 36.29
N LEU A 14 -23.19 -28.60 36.02
CA LEU A 14 -23.39 -27.40 36.90
C LEU A 14 -24.45 -27.60 38.05
N PRO A 15 -24.66 -26.67 39.06
CA PRO A 15 -24.68 -25.19 38.93
C PRO A 15 -24.41 -24.25 40.17
N LEU A 16 -24.44 -22.94 39.86
CA LEU A 16 -24.72 -21.65 40.58
C LEU A 16 -24.94 -21.51 42.11
N ALA A 17 -24.41 -20.40 42.68
CA ALA A 17 -25.08 -19.34 43.52
C ALA A 17 -24.04 -18.21 43.82
N LEU A 18 -24.20 -16.89 43.64
CA LEU A 18 -25.11 -15.79 44.10
C LEU A 18 -24.78 -15.15 45.49
N ILE A 19 -24.84 -13.79 45.53
CA ILE A 19 -25.01 -12.81 46.65
C ILE A 19 -23.73 -12.15 47.22
N THR A 20 -23.38 -10.85 47.06
CA THR A 20 -23.89 -9.47 47.41
C THR A 20 -23.29 -8.81 48.69
N LEU A 21 -22.80 -7.55 48.52
CA LEU A 21 -22.94 -6.32 49.35
C LEU A 21 -22.06 -6.00 50.60
N LEU A 22 -21.47 -4.77 50.61
CA LEU A 22 -21.53 -3.65 51.61
C LEU A 22 -20.25 -2.75 51.51
N ALA A 23 -20.31 -1.44 51.17
CA ALA A 23 -20.69 -0.22 51.96
C ALA A 23 -19.55 0.24 52.92
N TRP A 24 -19.12 1.51 53.14
CA TRP A 24 -19.68 2.88 53.29
C TRP A 24 -18.53 3.93 53.14
N GLY A 25 -18.71 5.21 52.75
CA GLY A 25 -19.18 6.39 53.52
C GLY A 25 -17.99 7.12 54.24
N CYS A 26 -17.76 8.44 54.32
CA CYS A 26 -18.56 9.69 54.24
C CYS A 26 -17.65 10.94 54.07
N ALA A 27 -18.24 12.09 53.69
CA ALA A 27 -17.72 13.48 53.56
C ALA A 27 -17.74 14.25 54.94
N PRO A 28 -17.65 15.62 55.14
CA PRO A 28 -17.80 16.79 54.21
C PRO A 28 -17.05 18.16 54.52
N ALA A 29 -17.31 19.19 53.65
CA ALA A 29 -17.43 20.69 53.77
C ALA A 29 -16.20 21.61 54.13
N VAL A 30 -15.75 22.67 53.38
CA VAL A 30 -16.30 24.00 52.85
C VAL A 30 -16.36 25.11 53.94
N PRO A 31 -16.16 26.48 53.76
CA PRO A 31 -16.24 27.41 52.58
C PRO A 31 -15.22 28.61 52.47
N GLY A 32 -15.32 29.45 51.41
CA GLY A 32 -14.99 30.91 51.52
C GLY A 32 -14.68 31.75 50.24
N SER A 33 -15.71 32.43 49.69
CA SER A 33 -15.77 33.79 49.05
C SER A 33 -14.86 34.29 47.89
N ALA A 34 -15.48 34.94 46.89
CA ALA A 34 -14.94 35.77 45.77
C ALA A 34 -15.15 37.30 46.04
N PRO A 35 -15.04 38.28 45.10
CA PRO A 35 -14.31 38.44 43.81
C PRO A 35 -13.58 39.82 43.65
N VAL A 36 -12.63 40.01 42.71
CA VAL A 36 -12.30 41.31 42.03
C VAL A 36 -11.58 41.07 40.68
N ALA A 37 -11.96 41.82 39.63
CA ALA A 37 -11.21 42.09 38.39
C ALA A 37 -11.09 43.63 38.21
N PRO A 38 -10.39 44.24 37.21
CA PRO A 38 -9.58 43.70 36.10
C PRO A 38 -8.21 44.42 35.89
N SER A 39 -7.34 43.91 35.02
CA SER A 39 -6.50 44.74 34.13
C SER A 39 -5.84 43.91 33.03
N ALA A 40 -5.71 44.52 31.84
CA ALA A 40 -5.24 43.92 30.61
C ALA A 40 -3.71 44.02 30.45
N SER A 41 -3.10 43.01 29.83
CA SER A 41 -1.97 43.23 28.94
C SER A 41 -1.85 42.09 27.92
N THR A 42 -1.58 42.52 26.70
CA THR A 42 -1.39 41.76 25.46
C THR A 42 -0.09 40.97 25.46
N SER A 43 -0.13 39.70 25.07
CA SER A 43 0.97 39.06 24.34
C SER A 43 0.42 37.98 23.40
N ALA A 44 0.77 38.12 22.13
CA ALA A 44 0.54 37.11 21.12
C ALA A 44 1.45 35.90 21.40
N SER A 45 0.87 34.71 21.52
CA SER A 45 1.62 33.46 21.44
C SER A 45 1.25 32.75 20.14
N THR A 46 2.20 32.77 19.21
CA THR A 46 2.26 31.88 18.05
C THR A 46 2.27 30.43 18.54
N SER A 47 1.22 29.70 18.24
CA SER A 47 1.10 28.26 18.50
C SER A 47 2.06 27.50 17.57
N ALA A 48 3.26 27.22 18.07
CA ALA A 48 4.15 26.23 17.48
C ALA A 48 3.51 24.84 17.63
N SER A 49 3.28 24.18 16.50
CA SER A 49 2.84 22.80 16.41
C SER A 49 3.83 21.88 17.14
N THR A 50 3.40 21.27 18.24
CA THR A 50 4.16 20.23 18.92
C THR A 50 4.13 18.97 18.07
N SER A 51 5.24 18.67 17.41
CA SER A 51 5.51 17.36 16.81
C SER A 51 5.41 16.29 17.90
N ALA A 52 4.76 15.17 17.59
CA ALA A 52 4.77 13.97 18.43
C ALA A 52 6.22 13.64 18.81
N ALA A 53 6.53 13.66 20.12
CA ALA A 53 7.87 13.43 20.60
C ALA A 53 8.26 11.97 20.32
N ALA A 54 9.04 11.76 19.25
CA ALA A 54 10.01 10.69 19.24
C ALA A 54 10.79 10.79 20.56
N SER A 55 11.04 9.66 21.23
CA SER A 55 11.92 9.66 22.41
C SER A 55 13.18 10.43 22.07
N ALA A 56 13.55 11.41 22.90
CA ALA A 56 14.68 12.28 22.62
C ALA A 56 15.93 11.43 22.24
N PRO A 57 16.68 11.82 21.19
CA PRO A 57 17.83 11.05 20.75
C PRO A 57 18.82 10.87 21.89
N VAL A 58 19.20 9.63 22.16
CA VAL A 58 20.21 9.30 23.17
C VAL A 58 21.58 9.52 22.52
N TYR A 59 22.48 10.19 23.23
CA TYR A 59 23.87 10.34 22.83
C TYR A 59 24.73 9.53 23.80
N PRO A 60 25.62 8.64 23.30
CA PRO A 60 26.44 7.82 24.18
C PRO A 60 27.41 8.68 24.98
N GLY A 61 27.54 8.39 26.28
CA GLY A 61 28.58 8.96 27.13
C GLY A 61 29.89 8.18 27.01
N THR A 62 30.50 7.83 28.14
CA THR A 62 31.65 6.91 28.21
C THR A 62 31.29 5.46 27.87
N SER A 63 30.01 5.11 27.83
CA SER A 63 29.53 3.81 27.37
C SER A 63 28.28 3.99 26.51
N TRP A 64 28.05 3.01 25.63
CA TRP A 64 26.82 2.92 24.87
C TRP A 64 25.72 2.25 25.69
N GLU A 65 24.56 2.86 25.76
CA GLU A 65 23.34 2.18 26.25
C GLU A 65 22.98 1.04 25.29
N ARG A 66 22.46 -0.07 25.84
CA ARG A 66 22.00 -1.22 25.04
C ARG A 66 20.49 -1.29 24.99
N ILE A 67 19.97 -1.83 23.89
CA ILE A 67 18.57 -2.22 23.75
C ILE A 67 18.43 -3.65 24.26
N ASP A 68 17.97 -3.82 25.50
CA ASP A 68 17.77 -5.14 26.12
C ASP A 68 16.46 -5.17 26.94
N PRO A 69 15.50 -6.07 26.64
CA PRO A 69 15.52 -7.03 25.53
C PRO A 69 15.23 -6.34 24.18
N ALA A 70 15.94 -6.71 23.12
CA ALA A 70 15.76 -6.17 21.76
C ALA A 70 14.29 -6.24 21.27
N ASP A 71 13.60 -7.29 21.69
CA ASP A 71 12.17 -7.53 21.50
C ASP A 71 11.26 -6.37 21.96
N SER A 72 11.64 -5.68 23.04
CA SER A 72 10.89 -4.54 23.59
C SER A 72 10.96 -3.29 22.71
N ALA A 73 11.95 -3.22 21.81
CA ALA A 73 12.14 -2.14 20.87
C ALA A 73 11.78 -2.54 19.43
N GLY A 74 11.02 -3.63 19.25
CA GLY A 74 10.56 -4.07 17.94
C GLY A 74 11.64 -4.74 17.10
N TRP A 75 12.56 -5.50 17.71
CA TRP A 75 13.56 -6.29 17.00
C TRP A 75 13.44 -7.78 17.32
N SER A 76 13.68 -8.64 16.32
CA SER A 76 13.48 -10.08 16.39
C SER A 76 14.75 -10.73 16.89
N ARG A 77 14.72 -11.32 18.08
CA ARG A 77 15.83 -12.12 18.59
C ARG A 77 16.36 -13.16 17.59
N ALA A 78 15.47 -13.95 16.98
CA ALA A 78 15.87 -14.94 15.96
C ALA A 78 16.47 -14.29 14.69
N GLY A 79 15.98 -13.10 14.32
CA GLY A 79 16.56 -12.31 13.23
C GLY A 79 17.98 -11.84 13.56
N LEU A 80 18.18 -11.30 14.77
CA LEU A 80 19.50 -10.86 15.25
C LEU A 80 20.47 -12.05 15.42
N ASP A 81 19.99 -13.21 15.85
CA ASP A 81 20.78 -14.45 15.89
C ASP A 81 21.24 -14.86 14.49
N SER A 82 20.42 -14.65 13.45
CA SER A 82 20.79 -14.89 12.06
C SER A 82 21.86 -13.91 11.56
N VAL A 83 21.80 -12.65 11.98
CA VAL A 83 22.85 -11.66 11.71
C VAL A 83 24.17 -12.09 12.36
N ALA A 84 24.13 -12.49 13.64
CA ALA A 84 25.31 -12.97 14.37
C ALA A 84 25.91 -14.23 13.72
N ALA A 85 25.07 -15.18 13.27
CA ALA A 85 25.51 -16.36 12.56
C ALA A 85 26.19 -16.01 11.23
N GLN A 86 25.64 -15.06 10.46
CA GLN A 86 26.27 -14.61 9.22
C GLN A 86 27.62 -13.95 9.49
N LEU A 87 27.71 -13.05 10.47
CA LEU A 87 28.96 -12.40 10.87
C LEU A 87 30.03 -13.42 11.29
N ALA A 88 29.65 -14.52 11.92
CA ALA A 88 30.57 -15.59 12.29
C ALA A 88 31.17 -16.35 11.10
N THR A 89 30.53 -16.31 9.92
CA THR A 89 31.08 -16.87 8.67
C THR A 89 32.06 -15.92 7.96
N LEU A 90 32.08 -14.66 8.37
CA LEU A 90 32.89 -13.60 7.80
C LEU A 90 34.13 -13.37 8.67
N PRO A 91 35.23 -12.85 8.11
CA PRO A 91 36.42 -12.42 8.85
C PRO A 91 36.18 -11.09 9.60
N THR A 92 35.00 -10.92 10.19
CA THR A 92 34.58 -9.73 10.94
C THR A 92 35.37 -9.65 12.24
N THR A 93 36.10 -8.55 12.43
CA THR A 93 36.84 -8.28 13.67
C THR A 93 36.06 -7.38 14.62
N GLY A 94 35.12 -6.59 14.10
CA GLY A 94 34.23 -5.75 14.90
C GLY A 94 32.98 -5.37 14.10
N PHE A 95 31.84 -5.37 14.76
CA PHE A 95 30.56 -4.95 14.20
C PHE A 95 29.71 -4.29 15.28
N MET A 96 28.97 -3.25 14.91
CA MET A 96 27.96 -2.61 15.76
C MET A 96 26.76 -2.16 14.93
N ALA A 97 25.56 -2.48 15.42
CA ALA A 97 24.31 -1.89 14.96
C ALA A 97 23.74 -1.00 16.06
N VAL A 98 23.55 0.28 15.75
CA VAL A 98 23.06 1.31 16.67
C VAL A 98 21.72 1.82 16.17
N VAL A 99 20.71 1.87 17.04
CA VAL A 99 19.36 2.39 16.74
C VAL A 99 18.98 3.40 17.81
N GLY A 100 18.58 4.61 17.41
CA GLY A 100 18.21 5.67 18.36
C GLY A 100 19.32 6.06 19.34
N GLY A 101 20.59 5.82 18.99
CA GLY A 101 21.74 6.08 19.85
C GLY A 101 22.06 4.97 20.86
N ARG A 102 21.38 3.82 20.76
CA ARG A 102 21.60 2.64 21.61
C ARG A 102 22.09 1.47 20.78
N VAL A 103 22.95 0.63 21.36
CA VAL A 103 23.44 -0.59 20.71
C VAL A 103 22.34 -1.64 20.69
N LEU A 104 21.91 -2.00 19.48
CA LEU A 104 21.00 -3.11 19.23
C LEU A 104 21.73 -4.44 19.33
N MET A 105 22.89 -4.54 18.66
CA MET A 105 23.80 -5.68 18.74
C MET A 105 25.22 -5.26 18.37
N ASP A 106 26.18 -6.03 18.84
CA ASP A 106 27.58 -5.96 18.47
C ASP A 106 28.16 -7.37 18.32
N TYR A 107 29.30 -7.46 17.63
CA TYR A 107 30.02 -8.72 17.41
C TYR A 107 31.52 -8.44 17.28
N GLY A 108 32.35 -9.37 17.76
CA GLY A 108 33.81 -9.22 17.75
C GLY A 108 34.30 -8.28 18.87
N ASP A 109 35.33 -7.50 18.57
CA ASP A 109 35.91 -6.51 19.48
C ASP A 109 35.62 -5.09 18.96
N PRO A 110 34.59 -4.40 19.50
CA PRO A 110 34.26 -3.05 19.07
C PRO A 110 35.29 -1.99 19.45
N GLU A 111 36.16 -2.27 20.43
CA GLU A 111 37.12 -1.33 21.01
C GLU A 111 38.47 -1.39 20.30
N ALA A 112 38.77 -2.50 19.62
CA ALA A 112 40.01 -2.68 18.88
C ALA A 112 40.25 -1.59 17.81
N GLU A 113 41.18 -0.69 18.12
CA GLU A 113 41.73 0.25 17.14
C GLU A 113 42.49 -0.52 16.04
N SER A 114 42.23 -0.15 14.78
CA SER A 114 42.99 -0.66 13.64
C SER A 114 42.75 0.21 12.41
N TYR A 115 43.59 0.02 11.38
CA TYR A 115 43.57 0.78 10.13
C TYR A 115 42.18 0.92 9.51
N LEU A 116 41.88 2.14 9.09
CA LEU A 116 40.70 2.51 8.34
C LEU A 116 41.06 2.82 6.88
N ALA A 117 40.52 2.00 5.98
CA ALA A 117 40.66 2.10 4.54
C ALA A 117 39.86 3.31 4.00
N SER A 118 39.17 3.16 2.87
CA SER A 118 38.55 4.28 2.16
C SER A 118 37.43 5.02 2.92
N VAL A 119 36.92 4.49 4.03
CA VAL A 119 35.97 5.21 4.91
C VAL A 119 36.55 6.55 5.42
N ARG A 120 37.88 6.64 5.57
CA ARG A 120 38.55 7.89 5.97
C ARG A 120 38.28 9.07 5.02
N LYS A 121 37.91 8.80 3.76
CA LYS A 121 37.60 9.83 2.77
C LYS A 121 36.30 10.53 3.13
N SER A 122 35.30 9.76 3.54
CA SER A 122 34.03 10.27 4.07
C SER A 122 34.26 11.14 5.32
N ILE A 123 35.22 10.78 6.17
CA ILE A 123 35.63 11.61 7.33
C ILE A 123 36.30 12.92 6.88
N LEU A 124 37.17 12.89 5.86
CA LEU A 124 37.73 14.13 5.29
C LEU A 124 36.61 15.04 4.74
N SER A 125 35.62 14.48 4.04
CA SER A 125 34.46 15.24 3.58
C SER A 125 33.75 15.96 4.74
N MET A 126 33.57 15.28 5.88
CA MET A 126 32.98 15.91 7.07
C MET A 126 33.80 17.09 7.59
N LEU A 127 35.14 16.99 7.58
CA LEU A 127 36.03 18.08 8.02
C LEU A 127 35.94 19.31 7.11
N PHE A 128 35.82 19.13 5.80
CA PHE A 128 35.63 20.24 4.86
C PHE A 128 34.42 21.10 5.20
N GLY A 129 33.35 20.50 5.73
CA GLY A 129 32.08 21.19 5.96
C GLY A 129 32.19 22.45 6.80
N ASN A 130 32.98 22.43 7.88
CA ASN A 130 33.18 23.60 8.75
C ASN A 130 33.82 24.77 7.99
N TYR A 131 34.85 24.47 7.19
CA TYR A 131 35.62 25.47 6.44
C TYR A 131 34.91 25.96 5.18
N VAL A 132 34.01 25.17 4.62
CA VAL A 132 33.13 25.64 3.56
C VAL A 132 32.07 26.57 4.14
N ALA A 133 31.48 26.22 5.28
CA ALA A 133 30.44 27.01 5.91
C ALA A 133 30.94 28.37 6.43
N ASP A 134 32.19 28.47 6.89
CA ASP A 134 32.79 29.74 7.33
C ASP A 134 33.48 30.53 6.20
N GLY A 135 33.52 29.96 4.98
CA GLY A 135 34.09 30.59 3.79
C GLY A 135 35.61 30.47 3.65
N THR A 136 36.31 29.79 4.57
CA THR A 136 37.75 29.50 4.47
C THR A 136 38.08 28.69 3.21
N VAL A 137 37.25 27.70 2.88
CA VAL A 137 37.36 26.90 1.66
C VAL A 137 36.27 27.29 0.68
N ARG A 138 36.66 27.79 -0.49
CA ARG A 138 35.74 28.09 -1.59
C ARG A 138 35.71 26.93 -2.59
N LEU A 139 34.54 26.31 -2.75
CA LEU A 139 34.39 25.11 -3.60
C LEU A 139 34.66 25.35 -5.08
N ASP A 140 34.50 26.58 -5.56
CA ASP A 140 34.73 27.00 -6.94
C ASP A 140 36.21 27.27 -7.27
N LYS A 141 37.10 27.24 -6.27
CA LYS A 141 38.53 27.48 -6.46
C LYS A 141 39.15 26.33 -7.26
N THR A 142 39.90 26.69 -8.30
CA THR A 142 40.54 25.73 -9.21
C THR A 142 41.87 25.20 -8.68
N LEU A 143 42.28 24.03 -9.18
CA LEU A 143 43.62 23.48 -8.91
C LEU A 143 44.73 24.46 -9.33
N ALA A 144 44.53 25.22 -10.42
CA ALA A 144 45.43 26.27 -10.87
C ALA A 144 45.61 27.39 -9.82
N GLU A 145 44.50 27.92 -9.29
CA GLU A 145 44.51 28.98 -8.27
C GLU A 145 45.17 28.54 -6.96
N MET A 146 45.09 27.25 -6.63
CA MET A 146 45.74 26.66 -5.46
C MET A 146 47.19 26.21 -5.72
N ALA A 147 47.68 26.33 -6.95
CA ALA A 147 48.97 25.79 -7.39
C ALA A 147 49.12 24.29 -7.09
N ILE A 148 48.03 23.52 -7.20
CA ILE A 148 48.06 22.06 -7.10
C ILE A 148 48.64 21.48 -8.40
N ASP A 149 49.67 20.66 -8.25
CA ASP A 149 50.35 19.98 -9.36
C ASP A 149 51.03 18.70 -8.84
N ASP A 150 51.46 17.82 -9.74
CA ASP A 150 52.01 16.51 -9.38
C ASP A 150 53.30 16.14 -10.15
N VAL A 151 53.86 14.95 -9.90
CA VAL A 151 55.14 14.47 -10.42
C VAL A 151 55.22 14.50 -11.94
N GLN A 152 54.14 14.18 -12.65
CA GLN A 152 54.09 14.21 -14.12
C GLN A 152 53.53 15.52 -14.70
N GLY A 153 53.22 16.49 -13.85
CA GLY A 153 52.51 17.70 -14.25
C GLY A 153 51.02 17.43 -14.53
N LEU A 154 50.16 18.35 -14.12
CA LEU A 154 48.77 18.43 -14.58
C LEU A 154 48.68 19.27 -15.87
N THR A 155 47.82 18.85 -16.78
CA THR A 155 47.49 19.59 -18.00
C THR A 155 46.71 20.86 -17.68
N ASP A 156 46.67 21.82 -18.60
CA ASP A 156 45.91 23.08 -18.40
C ASP A 156 44.41 22.82 -18.16
N ALA A 157 43.86 21.79 -18.82
CA ALA A 157 42.47 21.37 -18.65
C ALA A 157 42.22 20.74 -17.26
N GLU A 158 43.11 19.84 -16.82
CA GLU A 158 43.04 19.24 -15.47
C GLU A 158 43.17 20.30 -14.38
N LYS A 159 44.00 21.33 -14.61
CA LYS A 159 44.19 22.46 -13.67
C LYS A 159 42.93 23.32 -13.51
N GLN A 160 41.93 23.22 -14.39
CA GLN A 160 40.64 23.90 -14.24
C GLN A 160 39.69 23.19 -13.28
N ALA A 161 39.98 21.97 -12.83
CA ALA A 161 39.13 21.28 -11.87
C ALA A 161 39.01 22.08 -10.58
N THR A 162 37.79 22.14 -10.04
CA THR A 162 37.50 22.87 -8.80
C THR A 162 37.55 21.93 -7.59
N ILE A 163 37.61 22.48 -6.37
CA ILE A 163 37.50 21.67 -5.13
C ILE A 163 36.19 20.85 -5.14
N HIS A 164 35.10 21.44 -5.63
CA HIS A 164 33.83 20.74 -5.86
C HIS A 164 34.02 19.47 -6.73
N ASP A 165 34.69 19.60 -7.87
CA ASP A 165 34.88 18.48 -8.80
C ASP A 165 35.72 17.38 -8.18
N VAL A 166 36.75 17.74 -7.40
CA VAL A 166 37.60 16.77 -6.71
C VAL A 166 36.82 16.06 -5.59
N LEU A 167 35.99 16.77 -4.80
CA LEU A 167 35.12 16.17 -3.78
C LEU A 167 34.11 15.18 -4.38
N ALA A 168 33.60 15.46 -5.57
CA ALA A 168 32.67 14.61 -6.29
C ALA A 168 33.34 13.44 -7.06
N ALA A 169 34.68 13.35 -7.06
CA ALA A 169 35.46 12.43 -7.89
C ALA A 169 35.19 12.58 -9.40
N ARG A 170 35.03 13.83 -9.84
CA ARG A 170 34.75 14.24 -11.22
C ARG A 170 35.78 15.25 -11.73
N SER A 171 37.00 15.24 -11.17
CA SER A 171 38.03 16.23 -11.49
C SER A 171 38.50 16.18 -12.95
N GLY A 172 38.36 15.03 -13.62
CA GLY A 172 38.98 14.78 -14.92
C GLY A 172 40.49 14.51 -14.84
N VAL A 173 41.05 14.42 -13.62
CA VAL A 173 42.47 14.12 -13.39
C VAL A 173 42.69 12.61 -13.30
N PHE A 174 43.28 12.06 -14.37
CA PHE A 174 43.61 10.63 -14.46
C PHE A 174 45.10 10.39 -14.22
N HIS A 175 45.61 10.93 -13.11
CA HIS A 175 47.01 10.79 -12.71
C HIS A 175 47.18 9.60 -11.74
N PRO A 176 48.31 8.85 -11.80
CA PRO A 176 48.63 7.84 -10.79
C PRO A 176 48.60 8.38 -9.36
N ALA A 177 47.82 7.75 -8.50
CA ALA A 177 47.80 8.08 -7.07
C ALA A 177 49.04 7.52 -6.35
N SER A 178 49.38 8.13 -5.21
CA SER A 178 50.46 7.65 -4.32
C SER A 178 50.15 6.26 -3.73
N ASN A 179 48.87 5.88 -3.66
CA ASN A 179 48.39 4.57 -3.24
C ASN A 179 47.38 4.02 -4.25
N ALA A 180 47.57 2.79 -4.70
CA ALA A 180 46.65 2.10 -5.61
C ALA A 180 45.34 1.66 -4.93
N GLY A 181 44.42 1.04 -5.69
CA GLY A 181 43.13 0.53 -5.18
C GLY A 181 41.93 1.41 -5.57
N ASP A 182 42.06 2.10 -6.70
CA ASP A 182 41.07 2.94 -7.36
C ASP A 182 40.77 2.41 -8.77
N ASP A 183 39.92 3.10 -9.54
CA ASP A 183 39.51 2.68 -10.89
C ASP A 183 40.40 3.25 -12.00
N LEU A 184 41.62 3.70 -11.68
CA LEU A 184 42.50 4.36 -12.65
C LEU A 184 42.80 3.48 -13.88
N ALA A 185 42.80 2.16 -13.74
CA ALA A 185 42.95 1.23 -14.86
C ALA A 185 41.82 1.32 -15.91
N SER A 186 40.66 1.85 -15.52
CA SER A 186 39.51 2.11 -16.41
C SER A 186 39.37 3.59 -16.79
N ALA A 187 40.37 4.42 -16.46
CA ALA A 187 40.33 5.84 -16.79
C ALA A 187 40.42 6.06 -18.31
N PRO A 188 39.68 7.04 -18.85
CA PRO A 188 39.91 7.48 -20.21
C PRO A 188 41.26 8.23 -20.30
N ALA A 189 41.68 8.60 -21.52
CA ALA A 189 42.94 9.30 -21.71
C ALA A 189 42.99 10.62 -20.94
N ARG A 190 44.15 10.98 -20.38
CA ARG A 190 44.34 12.27 -19.70
C ARG A 190 43.97 13.45 -20.61
N GLY A 191 43.27 14.44 -20.05
CA GLY A 191 42.76 15.60 -20.78
C GLY A 191 41.58 15.35 -21.70
N SER A 192 41.04 14.11 -21.76
CA SER A 192 39.90 13.79 -22.64
C SER A 192 38.53 14.15 -22.04
N GLN A 193 38.45 14.36 -20.73
CA GLN A 193 37.22 14.69 -20.02
C GLN A 193 37.37 16.08 -19.39
N ARG A 194 36.31 16.89 -19.46
CA ARG A 194 36.27 18.18 -18.76
C ARG A 194 35.97 17.93 -17.27
N PRO A 195 36.50 18.77 -16.35
CA PRO A 195 36.09 18.72 -14.96
C PRO A 195 34.57 18.80 -14.81
N GLY A 196 34.02 18.01 -13.89
CA GLY A 196 32.59 17.91 -13.64
C GLY A 196 31.82 16.98 -14.58
N GLU A 197 32.38 16.53 -15.71
CA GLU A 197 31.63 15.74 -16.70
C GLU A 197 31.74 14.22 -16.53
N TYR A 198 32.82 13.72 -15.93
CA TYR A 198 33.10 12.29 -15.86
C TYR A 198 33.47 11.85 -14.46
N TYR A 199 32.63 11.01 -13.86
CA TYR A 199 32.96 10.35 -12.60
C TYR A 199 33.98 9.24 -12.81
N LEU A 200 35.03 9.23 -12.00
CA LEU A 200 35.90 8.08 -11.82
C LEU A 200 36.34 8.02 -10.35
N TYR A 201 36.15 6.87 -9.69
CA TYR A 201 36.64 6.70 -8.33
C TYR A 201 38.18 6.67 -8.34
N SER A 202 38.81 7.83 -8.08
CA SER A 202 40.24 8.09 -8.24
C SER A 202 40.90 8.35 -6.88
N ASN A 203 41.90 7.55 -6.48
CA ASN A 203 42.64 7.82 -5.24
C ASN A 203 43.50 9.08 -5.35
N TRP A 204 43.77 9.57 -6.56
CA TRP A 204 44.47 10.82 -6.75
C TRP A 204 43.63 11.99 -6.23
N ASP A 205 42.35 12.06 -6.63
CA ASP A 205 41.41 13.09 -6.16
C ASP A 205 41.35 13.12 -4.63
N PHE A 206 41.17 11.94 -4.04
CA PHE A 206 41.04 11.82 -2.60
C PHE A 206 42.30 12.23 -1.85
N ASN A 207 43.49 11.85 -2.34
CA ASN A 207 44.75 12.25 -1.72
C ASN A 207 45.03 13.75 -1.91
N ALA A 208 44.73 14.30 -3.09
CA ALA A 208 44.88 15.72 -3.40
C ALA A 208 43.99 16.56 -2.48
N LEU A 209 42.76 16.11 -2.15
CA LEU A 209 41.91 16.76 -1.15
C LEU A 209 42.57 16.84 0.23
N GLY A 210 43.38 15.86 0.62
CA GLY A 210 44.17 15.94 1.85
C GLY A 210 45.20 17.08 1.81
N THR A 211 45.86 17.28 0.66
CA THR A 211 46.76 18.42 0.44
C THR A 211 46.01 19.74 0.41
N ILE A 212 44.93 19.83 -0.35
CA ILE A 212 44.07 21.01 -0.49
C ILE A 212 43.53 21.43 0.88
N PHE A 213 43.06 20.46 1.70
CA PHE A 213 42.59 20.74 3.05
C PHE A 213 43.66 21.44 3.88
N GLU A 214 44.88 20.89 3.96
CA GLU A 214 45.93 21.50 4.78
C GLU A 214 46.40 22.86 4.22
N GLN A 215 46.40 23.03 2.89
CA GLN A 215 46.79 24.30 2.25
C GLN A 215 45.76 25.41 2.50
N GLU A 216 44.48 25.14 2.28
CA GLU A 216 43.43 26.15 2.41
C GLU A 216 43.11 26.47 3.88
N THR A 217 43.19 25.49 4.77
CA THR A 217 42.88 25.69 6.20
C THR A 217 44.09 26.08 7.04
N GLY A 218 45.32 25.81 6.56
CA GLY A 218 46.55 25.92 7.35
C GLY A 218 46.63 24.93 8.52
N ARG A 219 45.71 23.95 8.61
CA ARG A 219 45.65 22.97 9.69
C ARG A 219 46.11 21.59 9.23
N ASN A 220 46.74 20.85 10.13
CA ASN A 220 46.96 19.43 9.91
C ASN A 220 45.65 18.64 9.99
N ILE A 221 45.41 17.75 9.03
CA ILE A 221 44.17 16.97 8.92
C ILE A 221 43.83 16.17 10.19
N TYR A 222 44.83 15.61 10.87
CA TYR A 222 44.62 14.77 12.03
C TYR A 222 44.39 15.58 13.31
N ASP A 223 44.96 16.78 13.38
CA ASP A 223 44.69 17.72 14.48
C ASP A 223 43.27 18.29 14.35
N ALA A 224 42.80 18.55 13.12
CA ALA A 224 41.41 18.89 12.85
C ALA A 224 40.48 17.72 13.21
N LEU A 225 40.80 16.48 12.78
CA LEU A 225 40.07 15.28 13.18
C LEU A 225 39.94 15.14 14.70
N GLU A 226 41.03 15.34 15.44
CA GLU A 226 41.00 15.25 16.90
C GLU A 226 40.14 16.36 17.53
N THR A 227 40.42 17.61 17.17
CA THR A 227 39.87 18.78 17.87
C THR A 227 38.45 19.14 17.46
N GLU A 228 38.06 18.85 16.22
CA GLU A 228 36.77 19.25 15.65
C GLU A 228 35.78 18.09 15.55
N LEU A 229 36.25 16.84 15.52
CA LEU A 229 35.36 15.68 15.39
C LEU A 229 35.47 14.71 16.57
N ALA A 230 36.66 14.17 16.83
CA ALA A 230 36.85 13.10 17.80
C ALA A 230 36.50 13.53 19.23
N ARG A 231 37.06 14.64 19.71
CA ARG A 231 36.77 15.17 21.05
C ARG A 231 35.31 15.64 21.18
N PRO A 232 34.73 16.40 20.23
CA PRO A 232 33.33 16.83 20.35
C PRO A 232 32.28 15.72 20.42
N ILE A 233 32.51 14.58 19.74
CA ILE A 233 31.59 13.42 19.80
C ILE A 233 32.01 12.36 20.83
N GLY A 234 33.10 12.60 21.56
CA GLY A 234 33.58 11.70 22.60
C GLY A 234 34.09 10.35 22.09
N MET A 235 34.88 10.34 21.00
CA MET A 235 35.61 9.14 20.58
C MET A 235 36.51 8.65 21.71
N GLN A 236 36.50 7.34 21.97
CA GLN A 236 37.12 6.75 23.16
C GLN A 236 38.50 6.15 22.91
N ASP A 237 38.71 5.63 21.71
CA ASP A 237 39.92 4.90 21.32
C ASP A 237 40.77 5.69 20.33
N PHE A 238 40.38 6.93 20.05
CA PHE A 238 41.11 7.79 19.13
C PHE A 238 42.50 8.12 19.70
N ASP A 239 43.55 7.60 19.05
CA ASP A 239 44.92 7.98 19.32
C ASP A 239 45.52 8.75 18.13
N ARG A 240 45.72 10.06 18.33
CA ARG A 240 46.35 10.94 17.35
C ARG A 240 47.73 10.43 16.89
N SER A 241 48.47 9.71 17.75
CA SER A 241 49.83 9.22 17.47
C SER A 241 49.88 8.12 16.41
N THR A 242 48.79 7.40 16.19
CA THR A 242 48.72 6.29 15.22
C THR A 242 48.51 6.78 13.78
N HIS A 243 48.22 8.07 13.61
CA HIS A 243 47.82 8.70 12.35
C HIS A 243 49.00 9.34 11.62
N ARG A 244 49.24 8.93 10.36
CA ARG A 244 50.32 9.48 9.53
C ARG A 244 50.04 9.35 8.05
N ARG A 245 50.60 10.29 7.28
CA ARG A 245 50.63 10.23 5.82
C ARG A 245 51.70 9.25 5.36
N THR A 246 51.36 8.36 4.45
CA THR A 246 52.34 7.48 3.80
C THR A 246 51.91 7.19 2.36
N GLY A 247 52.86 6.85 1.50
CA GLY A 247 52.62 6.53 0.11
C GLY A 247 53.92 6.61 -0.69
N ASP A 248 53.83 6.36 -1.98
CA ASP A 248 54.94 6.49 -2.92
C ASP A 248 55.02 7.93 -3.45
N VAL A 249 56.00 8.70 -2.95
CA VAL A 249 56.26 10.09 -3.37
C VAL A 249 56.85 10.20 -4.78
N ALA A 250 57.41 9.11 -5.32
CA ALA A 250 57.89 9.08 -6.70
C ALA A 250 56.73 8.95 -7.69
N ARG A 251 55.56 8.47 -7.24
CA ARG A 251 54.34 8.39 -8.05
C ARG A 251 53.48 9.64 -7.96
N SER A 252 53.31 10.18 -6.76
CA SER A 252 52.50 11.39 -6.54
C SER A 252 52.96 12.16 -5.30
N ARG A 253 52.92 13.49 -5.39
CA ARG A 253 53.16 14.43 -4.28
C ARG A 253 52.04 14.38 -3.23
N HIS A 254 50.87 13.86 -3.59
CA HIS A 254 49.69 13.79 -2.74
C HIS A 254 49.62 12.43 -2.03
N LEU A 255 50.13 12.40 -0.80
CA LEU A 255 50.15 11.21 0.05
C LEU A 255 48.77 10.87 0.63
N ALA A 256 48.49 9.58 0.83
CA ALA A 256 47.28 9.17 1.54
C ALA A 256 47.38 9.47 3.04
N TYR A 257 46.32 10.05 3.59
CA TYR A 257 46.18 10.37 5.01
C TYR A 257 45.56 9.20 5.80
N HIS A 258 46.35 8.15 6.05
CA HIS A 258 45.84 6.97 6.76
C HIS A 258 45.32 7.29 8.16
N MET A 259 44.23 6.63 8.58
CA MET A 259 43.58 6.78 9.89
C MET A 259 43.41 5.41 10.56
N ASN A 260 43.34 5.38 11.89
CA ASN A 260 42.94 4.20 12.66
C ASN A 260 41.80 4.61 13.60
N LEU A 261 40.71 3.84 13.62
CA LEU A 261 39.56 4.10 14.50
C LEU A 261 39.02 2.77 15.02
N SER A 262 38.50 2.70 16.24
CA SER A 262 37.75 1.53 16.71
C SER A 262 36.37 1.43 16.04
N THR A 263 35.72 0.26 16.13
CA THR A 263 34.37 0.07 15.58
C THR A 263 33.35 0.96 16.30
N ARG A 264 33.50 1.15 17.61
CA ARG A 264 32.62 2.04 18.40
C ARG A 264 32.79 3.52 18.06
N ASP A 265 34.00 3.95 17.72
CA ASP A 265 34.22 5.33 17.30
C ASP A 265 33.74 5.58 15.86
N MET A 266 33.87 4.59 14.98
CA MET A 266 33.18 4.60 13.69
C MET A 266 31.65 4.72 13.87
N ALA A 267 31.06 4.08 14.88
CA ALA A 267 29.62 4.19 15.15
C ALA A 267 29.22 5.60 15.61
N ARG A 268 30.08 6.29 16.36
CA ARG A 268 29.89 7.73 16.70
C ARG A 268 29.91 8.61 15.47
N VAL A 269 30.84 8.39 14.54
CA VAL A 269 30.90 9.11 13.26
C VAL A 269 29.60 8.93 12.47
N GLY A 270 29.16 7.69 12.31
CA GLY A 270 27.89 7.40 11.61
C GLY A 270 26.69 8.02 12.31
N TYR A 271 26.65 7.99 13.65
CA TYR A 271 25.54 8.54 14.42
C TYR A 271 25.49 10.07 14.39
N LEU A 272 26.66 10.72 14.39
CA LEU A 272 26.76 12.16 14.14
C LEU A 272 26.14 12.53 12.79
N MET A 273 26.49 11.79 11.73
CA MET A 273 25.96 12.02 10.39
C MET A 273 24.45 11.75 10.32
N LEU A 274 23.96 10.69 10.97
CA LEU A 274 22.52 10.40 11.10
C LEU A 274 21.75 11.55 11.78
N ARG A 275 22.40 12.31 12.65
CA ARG A 275 21.85 13.47 13.35
C ARG A 275 22.19 14.79 12.66
N GLU A 276 22.43 14.75 11.35
CA GLU A 276 22.74 15.93 10.53
C GLU A 276 23.89 16.77 11.11
N GLY A 277 24.90 16.11 11.66
CA GLY A 277 26.09 16.75 12.22
C GLY A 277 25.89 17.39 13.59
N SER A 278 24.74 17.19 14.24
CA SER A 278 24.49 17.62 15.61
C SER A 278 24.82 16.51 16.62
N TRP A 279 25.52 16.86 17.69
CA TRP A 279 25.85 15.98 18.80
C TRP A 279 25.50 16.63 20.14
N ALA A 280 24.55 16.05 20.87
CA ALA A 280 24.13 16.52 22.20
C ALA A 280 23.86 18.04 22.29
N GLY A 281 23.21 18.61 21.26
CA GLY A 281 22.87 20.04 21.17
C GLY A 281 23.98 20.94 20.61
N ARG A 282 25.14 20.39 20.24
CA ARG A 282 26.23 21.10 19.56
C ARG A 282 26.29 20.71 18.09
N GLN A 283 26.31 21.69 17.19
CA GLN A 283 26.63 21.44 15.78
C GLN A 283 28.14 21.18 15.64
N VAL A 284 28.52 19.98 15.19
CA VAL A 284 29.91 19.55 15.01
C VAL A 284 30.31 19.58 13.53
N VAL A 285 29.40 19.20 12.64
CA VAL A 285 29.51 19.32 11.17
C VAL A 285 28.27 20.07 10.69
N PRO A 286 28.31 21.06 9.80
CA PRO A 286 27.12 21.83 9.43
C PRO A 286 26.04 20.95 8.80
N GLY A 287 24.78 21.07 9.22
CA GLY A 287 23.70 20.20 8.75
C GLY A 287 23.44 20.33 7.24
N GLU A 288 23.59 21.53 6.67
CA GLU A 288 23.54 21.74 5.22
C GLU A 288 24.64 20.97 4.49
N TRP A 289 25.85 20.95 5.05
CA TRP A 289 26.95 20.17 4.49
C TRP A 289 26.70 18.67 4.55
N VAL A 290 26.10 18.16 5.64
CA VAL A 290 25.71 16.75 5.72
C VAL A 290 24.76 16.40 4.59
N ARG A 291 23.69 17.20 4.38
CA ARG A 291 22.71 16.96 3.31
C ARG A 291 23.32 17.05 1.92
N GLU A 292 24.18 18.03 1.69
CA GLU A 292 24.83 18.22 0.38
C GLU A 292 25.85 17.10 0.10
N SER A 293 26.68 16.74 1.08
CA SER A 293 27.72 15.71 0.91
C SER A 293 27.19 14.29 0.74
N THR A 294 25.96 14.00 1.21
CA THR A 294 25.33 12.69 1.11
C THR A 294 24.22 12.61 0.07
N ARG A 295 24.03 13.66 -0.74
CA ARG A 295 23.20 13.63 -1.95
C ARG A 295 23.90 12.88 -3.08
N ALA A 296 23.14 12.22 -3.95
CA ALA A 296 23.65 11.66 -5.20
C ALA A 296 24.03 12.79 -6.18
N ILE A 297 25.30 13.23 -6.13
CA ILE A 297 25.89 14.18 -7.08
C ILE A 297 26.16 13.50 -8.41
N THR A 298 26.66 12.26 -8.36
CA THR A 298 26.72 11.34 -9.51
C THR A 298 25.64 10.29 -9.33
N PRO A 299 24.54 10.34 -10.09
CA PRO A 299 23.54 9.30 -10.10
C PRO A 299 24.11 7.94 -10.55
N VAL A 300 23.51 6.84 -10.10
CA VAL A 300 23.99 5.48 -10.37
C VAL A 300 24.15 5.18 -11.87
N HIS A 301 23.28 5.74 -12.72
CA HIS A 301 23.31 5.54 -14.17
C HIS A 301 24.43 6.33 -14.88
N GLU A 302 25.06 7.29 -14.22
CA GLU A 302 26.21 8.04 -14.72
C GLU A 302 27.55 7.49 -14.22
N MET A 303 27.54 6.50 -13.31
CA MET A 303 28.76 5.96 -12.71
C MET A 303 29.66 5.28 -13.75
N ASN A 304 30.98 5.44 -13.58
CA ASN A 304 31.99 4.75 -14.38
C ASN A 304 33.05 4.05 -13.48
N PRO A 305 33.66 2.95 -13.96
CA PRO A 305 33.36 2.24 -15.21
C PRO A 305 31.93 1.69 -15.23
N GLU A 306 31.39 1.43 -16.42
CA GLU A 306 29.96 1.07 -16.65
C GLU A 306 29.47 -0.06 -15.74
N GLY A 307 30.34 -1.01 -15.36
CA GLY A 307 30.00 -2.07 -14.41
C GLY A 307 29.52 -1.58 -13.03
N ARG A 308 29.82 -0.33 -12.64
CA ARG A 308 29.31 0.27 -11.39
C ARG A 308 27.82 0.63 -11.46
N ARG A 309 27.26 0.79 -12.66
CA ARG A 309 25.85 1.14 -12.87
C ARG A 309 24.87 0.02 -12.50
N ALA A 310 25.38 -1.20 -12.34
CA ALA A 310 24.60 -2.36 -11.89
C ALA A 310 24.48 -2.47 -10.36
N GLY A 311 25.24 -1.65 -9.61
CA GLY A 311 25.18 -1.61 -8.14
C GLY A 311 24.10 -0.66 -7.62
N PRO A 312 23.83 -0.66 -6.30
CA PRO A 312 22.78 0.18 -5.72
C PRO A 312 23.20 1.64 -5.47
N PHE A 313 24.44 2.01 -5.83
CA PHE A 313 25.07 3.24 -5.34
C PHE A 313 25.34 4.26 -6.44
N GLY A 314 24.84 5.48 -6.23
CA GLY A 314 25.45 6.70 -6.75
C GLY A 314 26.59 7.18 -5.85
N TYR A 315 27.06 8.41 -6.09
CA TYR A 315 28.17 9.01 -5.35
C TYR A 315 27.91 10.48 -4.99
N GLY A 316 28.22 10.86 -3.76
CA GLY A 316 28.19 12.24 -3.24
C GLY A 316 29.60 12.80 -3.01
N TYR A 317 29.78 13.68 -2.03
CA TYR A 317 31.11 14.16 -1.63
C TYR A 317 31.78 13.13 -0.72
N LEU A 318 32.48 12.18 -1.35
CA LEU A 318 33.20 11.08 -0.70
C LEU A 318 32.31 10.08 0.06
N TRP A 319 31.02 10.07 -0.23
CA TRP A 319 30.03 9.11 0.28
C TRP A 319 29.41 8.32 -0.88
N TRP A 320 29.19 7.03 -0.67
CA TRP A 320 28.34 6.24 -1.56
C TRP A 320 26.89 6.40 -1.11
N VAL A 321 25.96 6.59 -2.04
CA VAL A 321 24.57 6.94 -1.71
C VAL A 321 23.65 5.94 -2.40
N TRP A 322 22.67 5.37 -1.69
CA TRP A 322 21.65 4.54 -2.35
C TRP A 322 20.86 5.43 -3.32
N ASP A 323 20.74 5.01 -4.57
CA ASP A 323 20.14 5.81 -5.64
C ASP A 323 19.20 4.97 -6.54
N GLY A 324 18.30 5.65 -7.26
CA GLY A 324 17.32 5.03 -8.15
C GLY A 324 16.36 4.06 -7.43
N PRO A 325 16.00 2.91 -8.02
CA PRO A 325 15.04 1.97 -7.43
C PRO A 325 15.53 1.33 -6.12
N HIS A 326 16.80 1.50 -5.77
CA HIS A 326 17.37 1.01 -4.52
C HIS A 326 17.25 2.02 -3.37
N ALA A 327 16.81 3.25 -3.63
CA ALA A 327 16.69 4.33 -2.63
C ALA A 327 15.31 4.39 -1.95
N GLU A 328 14.64 3.25 -1.77
CA GLU A 328 13.30 3.15 -1.22
C GLU A 328 13.24 2.39 0.12
N GLY A 329 12.09 2.47 0.80
CA GLY A 329 11.82 1.78 2.06
C GLY A 329 12.93 1.99 3.12
N PRO A 330 13.60 0.92 3.59
CA PRO A 330 14.66 1.02 4.61
C PRO A 330 15.91 1.77 4.15
N HIS A 331 16.12 1.92 2.83
CA HIS A 331 17.28 2.58 2.24
C HIS A 331 17.01 4.02 1.79
N ARG A 332 15.79 4.53 2.02
CA ARG A 332 15.45 5.92 1.67
C ARG A 332 16.37 6.91 2.40
N GLY A 333 17.14 7.67 1.61
CA GLY A 333 18.14 8.61 2.11
C GLY A 333 19.37 7.95 2.74
N ALA A 334 19.58 6.65 2.53
CA ALA A 334 20.72 5.93 3.10
C ALA A 334 22.01 6.22 2.32
N TYR A 335 23.12 6.22 3.05
CA TYR A 335 24.47 6.42 2.49
C TYR A 335 25.49 5.63 3.31
N VAL A 336 26.64 5.35 2.69
CA VAL A 336 27.66 4.48 3.27
C VAL A 336 29.07 4.94 2.91
N GLY A 337 29.95 4.96 3.91
CA GLY A 337 31.38 5.01 3.70
C GLY A 337 31.88 3.60 3.39
N LEU A 338 32.29 3.33 2.15
CA LEU A 338 32.83 2.02 1.75
C LEU A 338 34.35 2.01 1.78
N GLY A 339 34.90 1.18 2.66
CA GLY A 339 36.32 0.89 2.81
C GLY A 339 36.71 -0.45 2.22
N ALA A 340 37.85 -0.49 1.54
CA ALA A 340 38.48 -1.74 1.12
C ALA A 340 38.65 -2.69 2.33
N VAL A 341 38.79 -3.98 2.02
CA VAL A 341 38.83 -5.12 2.95
C VAL A 341 37.55 -5.37 3.77
N GLY A 342 36.48 -4.58 3.58
CA GLY A 342 35.19 -4.78 4.22
C GLY A 342 35.00 -3.90 5.46
N GLN A 343 35.32 -2.62 5.34
CA GLN A 343 35.19 -1.66 6.43
C GLN A 343 34.11 -0.64 6.06
N HIS A 344 33.06 -0.54 6.85
CA HIS A 344 31.86 0.19 6.45
C HIS A 344 31.29 1.02 7.59
N ILE A 345 30.78 2.21 7.26
CA ILE A 345 29.85 2.99 8.10
C ILE A 345 28.61 3.23 7.24
N ALA A 346 27.56 2.45 7.45
CA ALA A 346 26.28 2.64 6.78
C ALA A 346 25.33 3.43 7.69
N VAL A 347 24.70 4.46 7.13
CA VAL A 347 23.72 5.29 7.82
C VAL A 347 22.38 5.10 7.12
N LEU A 348 21.36 4.71 7.88
CA LEU A 348 20.01 4.40 7.39
C LEU A 348 18.99 5.32 8.10
N PRO A 349 18.76 6.55 7.59
CA PRO A 349 17.86 7.51 8.23
C PRO A 349 16.43 7.01 8.40
N ALA A 350 15.89 6.31 7.40
CA ALA A 350 14.55 5.72 7.45
C ALA A 350 14.35 4.75 8.62
N LEU A 351 15.45 4.17 9.13
CA LEU A 351 15.43 3.24 10.25
C LEU A 351 15.95 3.82 11.57
N ASP A 352 16.39 5.08 11.59
CA ASP A 352 17.13 5.68 12.70
C ASP A 352 18.34 4.82 13.14
N MET A 353 19.07 4.29 12.15
CA MET A 353 20.06 3.24 12.35
C MET A 353 21.43 3.60 11.76
N VAL A 354 22.49 3.20 12.47
CA VAL A 354 23.87 3.17 11.99
C VAL A 354 24.39 1.74 12.09
N VAL A 355 25.03 1.25 11.04
CA VAL A 355 25.65 -0.07 11.00
C VAL A 355 27.10 0.07 10.64
N VAL A 356 27.96 -0.42 11.52
CA VAL A 356 29.40 -0.40 11.36
C VAL A 356 29.91 -1.82 11.27
N HIS A 357 30.74 -2.07 10.27
CA HIS A 357 31.40 -3.35 10.08
C HIS A 357 32.88 -3.13 9.83
N LYS A 358 33.73 -3.98 10.43
CA LYS A 358 35.17 -3.85 10.35
C LYS A 358 35.86 -5.21 10.23
N THR A 359 36.86 -5.26 9.37
CA THR A 359 37.86 -6.32 9.29
C THR A 359 39.25 -5.72 9.54
N ARG A 360 40.23 -6.57 9.89
CA ARG A 360 41.63 -6.17 10.01
C ARG A 360 42.40 -6.55 8.73
N PRO A 361 43.12 -5.61 8.08
CA PRO A 361 43.98 -5.94 6.95
C PRO A 361 45.04 -7.00 7.32
N GLY A 362 45.38 -7.87 6.36
CA GLY A 362 46.46 -8.87 6.53
C GLY A 362 46.05 -10.17 7.25
N GLN A 363 44.79 -10.33 7.68
CA GLN A 363 44.28 -11.54 8.33
C GLN A 363 43.59 -12.55 7.37
N GLY A 364 43.87 -12.49 6.06
CA GLY A 364 43.32 -13.42 5.07
C GLY A 364 42.23 -12.81 4.19
N ARG A 365 41.09 -13.49 4.05
CA ARG A 365 39.96 -13.09 3.17
C ARG A 365 39.38 -11.74 3.61
N SER A 366 38.93 -10.91 2.67
CA SER A 366 38.15 -9.69 2.93
C SER A 366 36.64 -9.94 2.85
N VAL A 367 35.84 -9.11 3.52
CA VAL A 367 34.39 -9.06 3.28
C VAL A 367 34.11 -8.19 2.06
N SER A 368 33.43 -8.76 1.07
CA SER A 368 33.02 -8.06 -0.15
C SER A 368 31.79 -7.17 0.09
N HIS A 369 31.52 -6.20 -0.80
CA HIS A 369 30.33 -5.36 -0.69
C HIS A 369 29.02 -6.17 -0.70
N PRO A 370 28.83 -7.18 -1.58
CA PRO A 370 27.62 -8.01 -1.54
C PRO A 370 27.41 -8.76 -0.22
N GLU A 371 28.49 -9.25 0.41
CA GLU A 371 28.40 -9.92 1.71
C GLU A 371 28.02 -8.95 2.83
N PHE A 372 28.51 -7.71 2.80
CA PHE A 372 28.08 -6.69 3.75
C PHE A 372 26.62 -6.26 3.54
N LEU A 373 26.19 -6.11 2.28
CA LEU A 373 24.78 -5.85 1.96
C LEU A 373 23.88 -6.99 2.46
N GLN A 374 24.33 -8.25 2.39
CA GLN A 374 23.60 -9.38 2.97
C GLN A 374 23.45 -9.27 4.50
N VAL A 375 24.49 -8.80 5.21
CA VAL A 375 24.41 -8.54 6.67
C VAL A 375 23.41 -7.41 6.95
N LEU A 376 23.47 -6.31 6.18
CA LEU A 376 22.51 -5.20 6.31
C LEU A 376 21.08 -5.67 6.10
N ASP A 377 20.85 -6.46 5.05
CA ASP A 377 19.55 -7.05 4.77
C ASP A 377 19.05 -7.87 5.96
N LEU A 378 19.87 -8.81 6.48
CA LEU A 378 19.48 -9.62 7.64
C LEU A 378 19.11 -8.75 8.84
N LEU A 379 19.83 -7.65 9.07
CA LEU A 379 19.55 -6.72 10.14
C LEU A 379 18.25 -5.95 9.90
N VAL A 380 18.02 -5.40 8.71
CA VAL A 380 16.76 -4.73 8.35
C VAL A 380 15.56 -5.67 8.56
N ASN A 381 15.72 -6.94 8.20
CA ASN A 381 14.70 -7.98 8.40
C ASN A 381 14.50 -8.38 9.86
N ALA A 382 15.46 -8.08 10.74
CA ALA A 382 15.29 -8.29 12.16
C ALA A 382 14.33 -7.25 12.78
N ARG A 383 13.98 -6.15 12.11
CA ARG A 383 12.96 -5.19 12.62
C ARG A 383 11.56 -5.82 12.51
N ARG A 384 10.88 -6.00 13.66
CA ARG A 384 9.80 -6.98 13.86
C ARG A 384 8.52 -6.71 13.09
N VAL A 385 8.18 -7.73 12.31
CA VAL A 385 6.98 -8.58 12.46
C VAL A 385 6.81 -9.06 13.92
N PRO A 386 5.63 -8.96 14.57
CA PRO A 386 5.45 -9.46 15.94
C PRO A 386 5.81 -10.95 16.12
N ALA A 387 6.45 -11.29 17.24
CA ALA A 387 6.94 -12.67 17.48
C ALA A 387 5.83 -13.72 17.54
N ASP A 388 4.61 -13.32 17.89
CA ASP A 388 3.44 -14.20 17.94
C ASP A 388 2.57 -14.10 16.67
N ALA A 389 3.06 -13.45 15.61
CA ALA A 389 2.29 -13.19 14.40
C ALA A 389 1.71 -14.46 13.77
N GLU A 390 2.51 -15.53 13.65
CA GLU A 390 2.04 -16.81 13.10
C GLU A 390 0.91 -17.40 13.96
N ALA A 391 1.06 -17.44 15.28
CA ALA A 391 0.04 -17.97 16.19
C ALA A 391 -1.25 -17.13 16.17
N ARG A 392 -1.12 -15.81 16.00
CA ARG A 392 -2.27 -14.90 15.83
C ARG A 392 -3.00 -15.17 14.52
N VAL A 393 -2.27 -15.37 13.42
CA VAL A 393 -2.83 -15.73 12.11
C VAL A 393 -3.50 -17.11 12.18
N ASP A 394 -2.88 -18.10 12.83
CA ASP A 394 -3.48 -19.42 13.02
C ASP A 394 -4.84 -19.34 13.73
N ARG A 395 -4.99 -18.42 14.70
CA ARG A 395 -6.28 -18.17 15.39
C ARG A 395 -7.34 -17.57 14.47
N ILE A 396 -6.96 -16.65 13.58
CA ILE A 396 -7.87 -16.05 12.58
C ILE A 396 -8.47 -17.15 11.70
N PHE A 397 -7.65 -18.11 11.27
CA PHE A 397 -8.08 -19.18 10.37
C PHE A 397 -8.56 -20.47 11.07
N ALA A 398 -8.54 -20.53 12.40
CA ALA A 398 -8.82 -21.75 13.17
C ALA A 398 -10.15 -22.43 12.79
N ARG A 399 -11.19 -21.64 12.49
CA ARG A 399 -12.52 -22.17 12.11
C ARG A 399 -12.55 -22.94 10.79
N TRP A 400 -11.55 -22.74 9.92
CA TRP A 400 -11.43 -23.45 8.64
C TRP A 400 -10.29 -24.46 8.63
N ASN A 401 -9.56 -24.61 9.75
CA ASN A 401 -8.40 -25.49 9.83
C ASN A 401 -8.78 -26.91 10.29
N THR A 402 -9.66 -27.57 9.55
CA THR A 402 -10.09 -28.95 9.83
C THR A 402 -10.10 -29.80 8.57
N LEU A 403 -10.16 -31.13 8.73
CA LEU A 403 -10.30 -32.06 7.62
C LEU A 403 -11.71 -32.06 6.98
N GLN A 404 -12.68 -31.38 7.59
CA GLN A 404 -14.08 -31.36 7.17
C GLN A 404 -14.50 -30.03 6.53
N THR A 405 -13.60 -29.06 6.49
CA THR A 405 -13.88 -27.71 6.00
C THR A 405 -12.99 -27.39 4.80
N PRO A 406 -13.50 -26.69 3.77
CA PRO A 406 -12.61 -25.97 2.87
C PRO A 406 -11.85 -24.89 3.65
N GLY A 407 -10.93 -24.18 3.02
CA GLY A 407 -10.15 -23.17 3.72
C GLY A 407 -9.44 -22.18 2.83
N CYS A 408 -8.22 -21.82 3.21
CA CYS A 408 -7.52 -20.66 2.67
C CYS A 408 -6.01 -20.89 2.60
N ALA A 409 -5.35 -20.16 1.70
CA ALA A 409 -3.93 -19.84 1.77
C ALA A 409 -3.76 -18.35 2.12
N VAL A 410 -2.69 -18.02 2.84
CA VAL A 410 -2.35 -16.65 3.25
C VAL A 410 -0.85 -16.43 3.14
N ALA A 411 -0.46 -15.25 2.70
CA ALA A 411 0.91 -14.77 2.76
C ALA A 411 0.95 -13.32 3.26
N ALA A 412 2.02 -12.99 3.99
CA ALA A 412 2.35 -11.62 4.33
C ALA A 412 3.81 -11.34 3.98
N ASP A 413 4.04 -10.16 3.43
CA ASP A 413 5.32 -9.67 2.95
C ASP A 413 5.67 -8.39 3.68
N VAL A 414 6.86 -8.32 4.28
CA VAL A 414 7.35 -7.12 4.95
C VAL A 414 8.72 -6.80 4.39
N ASN A 415 8.90 -5.56 3.93
CA ASN A 415 10.15 -5.07 3.34
C ASN A 415 10.62 -5.92 2.14
N GLY A 416 9.71 -6.36 1.29
CA GLY A 416 10.04 -7.15 0.10
C GLY A 416 10.43 -8.61 0.40
N ARG A 417 10.19 -9.12 1.62
CA ARG A 417 10.39 -10.54 1.97
C ARG A 417 9.15 -11.16 2.60
N THR A 418 8.83 -12.38 2.17
CA THR A 418 7.65 -13.10 2.65
C THR A 418 7.94 -13.63 4.05
N VAL A 419 7.31 -13.02 5.05
CA VAL A 419 7.49 -13.32 6.48
C VAL A 419 6.47 -14.33 7.01
N LEU A 420 5.42 -14.60 6.24
CA LEU A 420 4.38 -15.58 6.54
C LEU A 420 3.92 -16.22 5.23
N SER A 421 3.82 -17.55 5.23
CA SER A 421 3.19 -18.32 4.14
C SER A 421 2.52 -19.56 4.74
N ARG A 422 1.19 -19.57 4.78
CA ARG A 422 0.39 -20.57 5.47
C ARG A 422 -0.80 -21.01 4.64
N ALA A 423 -1.36 -22.16 5.00
CA ALA A 423 -2.62 -22.65 4.45
C ALA A 423 -3.39 -23.47 5.48
N TYR A 424 -4.71 -23.50 5.32
CA TYR A 424 -5.67 -24.06 6.26
C TYR A 424 -6.78 -24.78 5.51
N GLY A 425 -7.30 -25.86 6.10
CA GLY A 425 -8.43 -26.62 5.57
C GLY A 425 -8.12 -27.36 4.27
N MET A 426 -9.18 -27.74 3.56
CA MET A 426 -9.08 -28.63 2.40
C MET A 426 -9.20 -27.90 1.05
N ALA A 427 -8.31 -28.23 0.12
CA ALA A 427 -8.40 -27.85 -1.29
C ALA A 427 -9.50 -28.66 -1.99
N ASP A 428 -9.66 -29.93 -1.60
CA ASP A 428 -10.67 -30.85 -2.10
C ASP A 428 -11.21 -31.70 -0.94
N LEU A 429 -12.50 -31.52 -0.63
CA LEU A 429 -13.22 -32.28 0.39
C LEU A 429 -13.55 -33.71 -0.03
N GLU A 430 -13.75 -33.97 -1.32
CA GLU A 430 -14.13 -35.29 -1.84
C GLU A 430 -12.96 -36.27 -1.74
N HIS A 431 -11.74 -35.77 -1.94
CA HIS A 431 -10.51 -36.55 -1.96
C HIS A 431 -9.63 -36.36 -0.72
N GLY A 432 -10.05 -35.52 0.23
CA GLY A 432 -9.25 -35.23 1.42
C GLY A 432 -7.89 -34.60 1.10
N ILE A 433 -7.82 -33.69 0.11
CA ILE A 433 -6.59 -33.00 -0.26
C ILE A 433 -6.48 -31.68 0.53
N PRO A 434 -5.45 -31.48 1.37
CA PRO A 434 -5.29 -30.26 2.15
C PRO A 434 -4.84 -29.08 1.27
N ASN A 435 -5.24 -27.86 1.65
CA ASN A 435 -4.66 -26.65 1.09
C ASN A 435 -3.18 -26.54 1.48
N ARG A 436 -2.38 -26.07 0.54
CA ARG A 436 -0.99 -25.64 0.68
C ARG A 436 -0.88 -24.17 0.27
N ALA A 437 0.18 -23.48 0.68
CA ALA A 437 0.42 -22.10 0.25
C ALA A 437 0.52 -21.95 -1.28
N ALA A 438 1.00 -22.99 -1.97
CA ALA A 438 1.08 -23.08 -3.43
C ALA A 438 -0.23 -23.56 -4.10
N THR A 439 -1.34 -23.68 -3.37
CA THR A 439 -2.62 -24.09 -3.98
C THR A 439 -3.13 -22.98 -4.87
N ILE A 440 -3.60 -23.35 -6.05
CA ILE A 440 -4.16 -22.40 -7.01
C ILE A 440 -5.63 -22.15 -6.69
N PHE A 441 -6.00 -20.89 -6.55
CA PHE A 441 -7.37 -20.43 -6.36
C PHE A 441 -7.73 -19.43 -7.44
N GLU A 442 -9.02 -19.18 -7.63
CA GLU A 442 -9.45 -18.02 -8.42
C GLU A 442 -9.46 -16.75 -7.55
N ALA A 443 -8.78 -15.70 -8.01
CA ALA A 443 -8.64 -14.44 -7.27
C ALA A 443 -9.88 -13.52 -7.37
N GLY A 444 -10.91 -13.91 -8.12
CA GLY A 444 -12.09 -13.09 -8.40
C GLY A 444 -11.70 -11.68 -8.83
N SER A 445 -12.34 -10.65 -8.27
CA SER A 445 -12.09 -9.27 -8.69
C SER A 445 -10.69 -8.70 -8.44
N VAL A 446 -9.79 -9.37 -7.68
CA VAL A 446 -8.37 -8.97 -7.62
C VAL A 446 -7.75 -9.00 -9.03
N SER A 447 -8.27 -9.85 -9.92
CA SER A 447 -7.90 -9.91 -11.35
C SER A 447 -7.97 -8.57 -12.09
N LYS A 448 -8.79 -7.62 -11.62
CA LYS A 448 -8.98 -6.32 -12.29
C LYS A 448 -7.67 -5.54 -12.40
N GLN A 449 -6.79 -5.65 -11.41
CA GLN A 449 -5.47 -5.02 -11.43
C GLN A 449 -4.66 -5.43 -12.67
N PHE A 450 -4.73 -6.72 -13.05
CA PHE A 450 -4.02 -7.25 -14.21
C PHE A 450 -4.64 -6.83 -15.54
N ALA A 451 -5.97 -6.78 -15.62
CA ALA A 451 -6.65 -6.27 -16.81
C ALA A 451 -6.40 -4.78 -17.03
N ALA A 452 -6.44 -3.98 -15.95
CA ALA A 452 -6.07 -2.58 -15.98
C ALA A 452 -4.61 -2.38 -16.42
N ALA A 453 -3.69 -3.16 -15.86
CA ALA A 453 -2.29 -3.12 -16.25
C ALA A 453 -2.06 -3.46 -17.73
N ALA A 454 -2.77 -4.46 -18.26
CA ALA A 454 -2.69 -4.82 -19.68
C ALA A 454 -3.13 -3.66 -20.59
N LEU A 455 -4.21 -2.96 -20.23
CA LEU A 455 -4.67 -1.78 -20.95
C LEU A 455 -3.69 -0.61 -20.83
N ALA A 456 -3.17 -0.36 -19.63
CA ALA A 456 -2.20 0.68 -19.37
C ALA A 456 -0.91 0.46 -20.19
N LEU A 457 -0.44 -0.78 -20.32
CA LEU A 457 0.71 -1.10 -21.16
C LEU A 457 0.47 -0.78 -22.64
N LEU A 458 -0.73 -1.05 -23.17
CA LEU A 458 -1.06 -0.66 -24.54
C LEU A 458 -1.13 0.87 -24.72
N ALA A 459 -1.60 1.60 -23.71
CA ALA A 459 -1.59 3.06 -23.71
C ALA A 459 -0.16 3.62 -23.70
N LEU A 460 0.71 3.05 -22.86
CA LEU A 460 2.14 3.41 -22.79
C LEU A 460 2.89 3.07 -24.08
N ASP A 461 2.53 1.97 -24.73
CA ASP A 461 3.04 1.59 -26.06
C ASP A 461 2.52 2.53 -27.18
N GLY A 462 1.64 3.49 -26.87
CA GLY A 462 1.05 4.42 -27.83
C GLY A 462 0.04 3.77 -28.79
N LYS A 463 -0.46 2.57 -28.48
CA LYS A 463 -1.39 1.81 -29.34
C LYS A 463 -2.85 2.24 -29.20
N LEU A 464 -3.18 2.90 -28.09
CA LEU A 464 -4.50 3.46 -27.80
C LEU A 464 -4.33 4.66 -26.86
N SER A 465 -5.39 5.46 -26.71
CA SER A 465 -5.48 6.46 -25.65
C SER A 465 -6.50 6.03 -24.60
N LEU A 466 -6.24 6.32 -23.32
CA LEU A 466 -7.23 6.09 -22.27
C LEU A 466 -8.48 6.99 -22.42
N ASP A 467 -8.39 8.04 -23.23
CA ASP A 467 -9.49 8.95 -23.52
C ASP A 467 -10.22 8.60 -24.82
N ASP A 468 -9.83 7.52 -25.51
CA ASP A 468 -10.55 6.97 -26.67
C ASP A 468 -11.99 6.60 -26.27
N ASP A 469 -12.95 6.89 -27.13
CA ASP A 469 -14.28 6.28 -27.06
C ASP A 469 -14.12 4.75 -27.19
N VAL A 470 -14.69 3.99 -26.26
CA VAL A 470 -14.73 2.54 -26.24
C VAL A 470 -15.20 1.96 -27.58
N ARG A 471 -16.08 2.67 -28.30
CA ARG A 471 -16.62 2.25 -29.60
C ARG A 471 -15.61 2.27 -30.74
N THR A 472 -14.50 2.98 -30.58
CA THR A 472 -13.34 2.89 -31.49
C THR A 472 -12.80 1.46 -31.55
N HIS A 473 -12.87 0.76 -30.43
CA HIS A 473 -12.33 -0.59 -30.26
C HIS A 473 -13.43 -1.67 -30.21
N VAL A 474 -14.65 -1.28 -29.80
CA VAL A 474 -15.85 -2.14 -29.71
C VAL A 474 -17.05 -1.49 -30.41
N PRO A 475 -17.08 -1.45 -31.75
CA PRO A 475 -18.13 -0.77 -32.52
C PRO A 475 -19.53 -1.38 -32.36
N GLU A 476 -19.62 -2.59 -31.81
CA GLU A 476 -20.88 -3.27 -31.48
C GLU A 476 -21.67 -2.58 -30.37
N LEU A 477 -21.04 -1.73 -29.56
CA LEU A 477 -21.74 -1.00 -28.50
C LEU A 477 -22.63 0.11 -29.09
N PRO A 478 -23.84 0.32 -28.53
CA PRO A 478 -24.73 1.39 -28.96
C PRO A 478 -24.11 2.77 -28.83
N VAL A 479 -24.62 3.70 -29.62
CA VAL A 479 -24.34 5.13 -29.45
C VAL A 479 -25.13 5.61 -28.23
N TYR A 480 -24.43 6.08 -27.20
CA TYR A 480 -25.04 6.78 -26.07
C TYR A 480 -24.92 8.30 -26.26
N GLY A 481 -25.65 9.08 -25.46
CA GLY A 481 -25.64 10.55 -25.56
C GLY A 481 -24.26 11.19 -25.36
N ALA A 482 -23.37 10.55 -24.60
CA ALA A 482 -21.98 10.94 -24.42
C ALA A 482 -21.05 9.72 -24.57
N PRO A 483 -19.80 9.90 -25.04
CA PRO A 483 -18.86 8.80 -25.25
C PRO A 483 -18.42 8.18 -23.92
N ILE A 484 -18.20 6.87 -23.94
CA ILE A 484 -17.60 6.14 -22.81
C ILE A 484 -16.11 6.01 -23.10
N THR A 485 -15.25 6.65 -22.31
CA THR A 485 -13.80 6.52 -22.48
C THR A 485 -13.28 5.23 -21.85
N LEU A 486 -12.09 4.79 -22.26
CA LEU A 486 -11.41 3.66 -21.62
C LEU A 486 -11.09 3.94 -20.14
N ARG A 487 -10.80 5.19 -19.79
CA ARG A 487 -10.66 5.67 -18.40
C ARG A 487 -11.93 5.46 -17.59
N HIS A 488 -13.12 5.66 -18.19
CA HIS A 488 -14.39 5.35 -17.52
C HIS A 488 -14.55 3.84 -17.21
N LEU A 489 -13.97 2.96 -18.04
CA LEU A 489 -13.98 1.52 -17.78
C LEU A 489 -13.07 1.16 -16.60
N LEU A 490 -11.85 1.72 -16.56
CA LEU A 490 -10.88 1.50 -15.48
C LEU A 490 -11.44 1.93 -14.11
N ASN A 491 -12.14 3.07 -14.07
CA ASN A 491 -12.58 3.71 -12.83
C ASN A 491 -14.03 3.41 -12.43
N HIS A 492 -14.74 2.51 -13.14
CA HIS A 492 -16.16 2.21 -12.92
C HIS A 492 -17.09 3.43 -13.00
N THR A 493 -16.79 4.37 -13.88
CA THR A 493 -17.60 5.59 -14.10
C THR A 493 -18.32 5.58 -15.45
N SER A 494 -18.37 4.43 -16.14
CA SER A 494 -18.96 4.31 -17.48
C SER A 494 -20.49 4.35 -17.54
N GLY A 495 -21.19 4.10 -16.43
CA GLY A 495 -22.64 3.89 -16.43
C GLY A 495 -23.10 2.54 -17.00
N LEU A 496 -22.19 1.68 -17.48
CA LEU A 496 -22.53 0.37 -18.05
C LEU A 496 -23.15 -0.56 -16.99
N ARG A 497 -24.29 -1.16 -17.35
CA ARG A 497 -24.93 -2.23 -16.57
C ARG A 497 -24.05 -3.47 -16.49
N ASP A 498 -24.08 -4.20 -15.37
CA ASP A 498 -23.33 -5.45 -15.20
C ASP A 498 -23.97 -6.59 -16.02
N TRP A 499 -23.22 -7.16 -16.95
CA TRP A 499 -23.71 -8.20 -17.86
C TRP A 499 -24.29 -9.41 -17.13
N GLY A 500 -23.74 -9.76 -15.97
CA GLY A 500 -24.18 -10.92 -15.19
C GLY A 500 -25.53 -10.68 -14.54
N SER A 501 -25.77 -9.44 -14.11
CA SER A 501 -27.08 -8.99 -13.62
C SER A 501 -28.11 -8.93 -14.74
N VAL A 502 -27.74 -8.44 -15.93
CA VAL A 502 -28.63 -8.46 -17.11
C VAL A 502 -28.98 -9.90 -17.50
N ALA A 503 -28.00 -10.79 -17.61
CA ALA A 503 -28.22 -12.20 -17.92
C ALA A 503 -29.10 -12.93 -16.88
N ALA A 504 -29.06 -12.51 -15.61
CA ALA A 504 -29.90 -13.10 -14.57
C ALA A 504 -31.40 -12.82 -14.77
N LEU A 505 -31.76 -11.74 -15.47
CA LEU A 505 -33.15 -11.40 -15.77
C LEU A 505 -33.79 -12.41 -16.72
N SER A 506 -33.05 -12.94 -17.70
CA SER A 506 -33.52 -14.02 -18.59
C SER A 506 -33.48 -15.41 -17.94
N GLY A 507 -32.87 -15.53 -16.76
CA GLY A 507 -32.73 -16.77 -15.99
C GLY A 507 -31.40 -17.47 -16.16
N TRP A 508 -30.58 -16.97 -17.07
CA TRP A 508 -29.27 -17.53 -17.38
C TRP A 508 -28.15 -16.67 -16.80
N GLY A 509 -28.27 -16.32 -15.53
CA GLY A 509 -27.21 -15.61 -14.79
C GLY A 509 -25.93 -16.43 -14.64
N ARG A 510 -24.94 -15.86 -13.95
CA ARG A 510 -23.68 -16.55 -13.63
C ARG A 510 -23.93 -17.86 -12.87
N GLY A 511 -23.17 -18.89 -13.19
CA GLY A 511 -23.30 -20.24 -12.65
C GLY A 511 -24.46 -21.06 -13.21
N GLN A 512 -25.42 -20.45 -13.90
CA GLN A 512 -26.59 -21.16 -14.47
C GLN A 512 -26.37 -21.58 -15.93
N ARG A 513 -25.56 -20.81 -16.67
CA ARG A 513 -25.17 -21.11 -18.04
C ARG A 513 -23.75 -20.64 -18.28
N THR A 514 -23.01 -21.37 -19.10
CA THR A 514 -21.68 -20.92 -19.54
C THR A 514 -21.80 -19.71 -20.45
N HIS A 515 -21.07 -18.66 -20.10
CA HIS A 515 -20.93 -17.44 -20.90
C HIS A 515 -19.50 -17.29 -21.42
N SER A 516 -19.32 -16.69 -22.59
CA SER A 516 -18.02 -16.28 -23.15
C SER A 516 -17.96 -14.75 -23.27
N HIS A 517 -16.80 -14.18 -23.58
CA HIS A 517 -16.72 -12.75 -23.90
C HIS A 517 -17.63 -12.35 -25.07
N ALA A 518 -17.85 -13.23 -26.06
CA ALA A 518 -18.80 -12.97 -27.14
C ALA A 518 -20.24 -12.81 -26.63
N HIS A 519 -20.68 -13.63 -25.66
CA HIS A 519 -21.98 -13.44 -25.02
C HIS A 519 -22.04 -12.15 -24.20
N VAL A 520 -20.94 -11.76 -23.54
CA VAL A 520 -20.88 -10.48 -22.82
C VAL A 520 -21.04 -9.31 -23.79
N VAL A 521 -20.32 -9.31 -24.92
CA VAL A 521 -20.44 -8.27 -25.95
C VAL A 521 -21.85 -8.25 -26.54
N ASP A 522 -22.45 -9.41 -26.82
CA ASP A 522 -23.85 -9.49 -27.29
C ASP A 522 -24.82 -8.82 -26.30
N ILE A 523 -24.74 -9.18 -25.01
CA ILE A 523 -25.59 -8.58 -23.97
C ILE A 523 -25.40 -7.06 -23.92
N LEU A 524 -24.16 -6.57 -24.00
CA LEU A 524 -23.85 -5.14 -23.94
C LEU A 524 -24.25 -4.40 -25.22
N SER A 525 -24.20 -5.07 -26.38
CA SER A 525 -24.58 -4.49 -27.68
C SER A 525 -26.08 -4.15 -27.78
N ARG A 526 -26.91 -4.79 -26.94
CA ARG A 526 -28.35 -4.61 -26.91
C ARG A 526 -28.82 -3.57 -25.89
N GLN A 527 -27.93 -2.98 -25.10
CA GLN A 527 -28.33 -2.07 -24.03
C GLN A 527 -28.73 -0.71 -24.59
N SER A 528 -30.02 -0.41 -24.62
CA SER A 528 -30.56 0.87 -25.12
C SER A 528 -30.25 2.06 -24.21
N ALA A 529 -29.86 1.82 -22.95
CA ALA A 529 -29.52 2.86 -21.99
C ALA A 529 -28.45 2.45 -20.97
N LEU A 530 -27.79 3.46 -20.40
CA LEU A 530 -26.87 3.34 -19.27
C LEU A 530 -27.63 3.48 -17.94
N ASN A 531 -26.99 3.13 -16.83
CA ASN A 531 -27.50 3.48 -15.50
C ASN A 531 -27.49 5.00 -15.28
N TYR A 532 -26.53 5.70 -15.88
CA TYR A 532 -26.33 7.16 -15.83
C TYR A 532 -25.31 7.58 -16.91
N PRO A 533 -25.29 8.86 -17.32
CA PRO A 533 -24.25 9.44 -18.18
C PRO A 533 -22.81 9.14 -17.74
N PRO A 534 -21.88 8.82 -18.66
CA PRO A 534 -20.49 8.54 -18.31
C PRO A 534 -19.84 9.68 -17.51
N GLY A 535 -19.10 9.33 -16.45
CA GLY A 535 -18.44 10.25 -15.52
C GLY A 535 -19.33 10.82 -14.41
N GLU A 536 -20.66 10.61 -14.46
CA GLU A 536 -21.57 11.20 -13.46
C GLU A 536 -21.49 10.52 -12.08
N ALA A 537 -21.29 9.21 -12.04
CA ALA A 537 -21.25 8.45 -10.79
C ALA A 537 -20.31 7.26 -10.86
N TYR A 538 -19.90 6.79 -9.69
CA TYR A 538 -19.21 5.51 -9.52
C TYR A 538 -20.22 4.37 -9.35
N SER A 539 -20.10 3.33 -10.18
CA SER A 539 -20.87 2.10 -10.04
C SER A 539 -20.05 0.93 -10.54
N TYR A 540 -19.57 0.14 -9.60
CA TYR A 540 -18.76 -1.02 -9.88
C TYR A 540 -19.45 -1.95 -10.90
N THR A 541 -18.80 -2.22 -12.03
CA THR A 541 -19.35 -3.08 -13.08
C THR A 541 -18.30 -4.03 -13.62
N ASN A 542 -18.66 -5.32 -13.76
CA ASN A 542 -17.75 -6.27 -14.40
C ASN A 542 -17.66 -6.05 -15.90
N SER A 543 -18.72 -5.52 -16.52
CA SER A 543 -18.81 -5.27 -17.96
C SER A 543 -17.65 -4.44 -18.48
N GLY A 544 -17.28 -3.37 -17.77
CA GLY A 544 -16.14 -2.53 -18.16
C GLY A 544 -14.83 -3.30 -18.23
N TYR A 545 -14.56 -4.14 -17.24
CA TYR A 545 -13.34 -4.97 -17.22
C TYR A 545 -13.38 -6.16 -18.19
N ASN A 546 -14.57 -6.60 -18.57
CA ASN A 546 -14.71 -7.57 -19.67
C ASN A 546 -14.42 -6.92 -21.02
N LEU A 547 -14.90 -5.70 -21.24
CA LEU A 547 -14.57 -4.91 -22.42
C LEU A 547 -13.08 -4.61 -22.49
N ILE A 548 -12.41 -4.32 -21.37
CA ILE A 548 -10.95 -4.14 -21.33
C ILE A 548 -10.23 -5.38 -21.90
N ALA A 549 -10.61 -6.59 -21.49
CA ALA A 549 -10.01 -7.81 -22.03
C ALA A 549 -10.23 -7.95 -23.55
N VAL A 550 -11.45 -7.66 -24.03
CA VAL A 550 -11.78 -7.66 -25.47
C VAL A 550 -10.98 -6.61 -26.24
N ILE A 551 -10.81 -5.41 -25.68
CA ILE A 551 -10.06 -4.31 -26.30
C ILE A 551 -8.58 -4.66 -26.39
N VAL A 552 -8.00 -5.19 -25.32
CA VAL A 552 -6.61 -5.64 -25.33
C VAL A 552 -6.40 -6.69 -26.41
N GLU A 553 -7.32 -7.65 -26.55
CA GLU A 553 -7.24 -8.67 -27.61
C GLU A 553 -7.30 -8.05 -29.02
N ARG A 554 -8.25 -7.15 -29.27
CA ARG A 554 -8.42 -6.50 -30.57
C ARG A 554 -7.25 -5.60 -30.96
N VAL A 555 -6.74 -4.81 -30.01
CA VAL A 555 -5.66 -3.84 -30.26
C VAL A 555 -4.30 -4.53 -30.35
N SER A 556 -4.06 -5.58 -29.56
CA SER A 556 -2.79 -6.31 -29.58
C SER A 556 -2.70 -7.36 -30.70
N GLY A 557 -3.83 -7.91 -31.15
CA GLY A 557 -3.90 -9.01 -32.10
C GLY A 557 -3.62 -10.39 -31.50
N THR A 558 -3.45 -10.50 -30.18
CA THR A 558 -3.29 -11.78 -29.46
C THR A 558 -4.38 -11.93 -28.40
N SER A 559 -4.70 -13.16 -27.99
CA SER A 559 -5.71 -13.35 -26.93
C SER A 559 -5.29 -12.64 -25.65
N PHE A 560 -6.25 -12.15 -24.87
CA PHE A 560 -5.94 -11.46 -23.61
C PHE A 560 -5.10 -12.32 -22.64
N ALA A 561 -5.33 -13.64 -22.65
CA ALA A 561 -4.55 -14.57 -21.84
C ALA A 561 -3.09 -14.64 -22.29
N GLU A 562 -2.85 -14.68 -23.60
CA GLU A 562 -1.52 -14.71 -24.18
C GLU A 562 -0.79 -13.37 -24.01
N PHE A 563 -1.48 -12.25 -24.22
CA PHE A 563 -0.94 -10.92 -23.95
C PHE A 563 -0.50 -10.79 -22.49
N SER A 564 -1.35 -11.18 -21.54
CA SER A 564 -1.03 -11.14 -20.10
C SER A 564 0.16 -12.03 -19.76
N ARG A 565 0.22 -13.24 -20.34
CA ARG A 565 1.33 -14.17 -20.15
C ARG A 565 2.66 -13.53 -20.56
N GLN A 566 2.73 -13.02 -21.80
CA GLN A 566 3.95 -12.48 -22.38
C GLN A 566 4.38 -11.13 -21.75
N ARG A 567 3.42 -10.26 -21.47
CA ARG A 567 3.69 -8.87 -21.05
C ARG A 567 3.72 -8.67 -19.54
N ILE A 568 3.14 -9.59 -18.77
CA ILE A 568 2.99 -9.44 -17.31
C ILE A 568 3.51 -10.67 -16.57
N PHE A 569 2.99 -11.87 -16.87
CA PHE A 569 3.25 -13.03 -16.01
C PHE A 569 4.68 -13.56 -16.15
N GLU A 570 5.19 -13.72 -17.38
CA GLU A 570 6.55 -14.24 -17.59
C GLU A 570 7.64 -13.25 -17.15
N PRO A 571 7.57 -11.95 -17.48
CA PRO A 571 8.58 -10.98 -17.01
C PRO A 571 8.68 -10.90 -15.49
N LEU A 572 7.55 -11.03 -14.79
CA LEU A 572 7.49 -11.02 -13.33
C LEU A 572 7.71 -12.39 -12.67
N GLY A 573 7.81 -13.45 -13.49
CA GLY A 573 7.94 -14.82 -13.01
C GLY A 573 6.74 -15.32 -12.20
N LEU A 574 5.52 -14.92 -12.55
CA LEU A 574 4.25 -15.40 -11.97
C LEU A 574 3.88 -16.76 -12.56
N ARG A 575 4.62 -17.79 -12.17
CA ARG A 575 4.63 -19.11 -12.84
C ARG A 575 3.36 -19.93 -12.62
N ASP A 576 2.63 -19.65 -11.54
CA ASP A 576 1.41 -20.37 -11.16
C ASP A 576 0.16 -19.52 -11.44
N THR A 577 0.29 -18.53 -12.33
CA THR A 577 -0.76 -17.57 -12.66
C THR A 577 -1.23 -17.71 -14.10
N GLN A 578 -2.53 -17.90 -14.30
CA GLN A 578 -3.15 -17.99 -15.63
C GLN A 578 -4.63 -17.58 -15.61
N TRP A 579 -5.18 -17.21 -16.76
CA TRP A 579 -6.62 -16.94 -16.89
C TRP A 579 -7.44 -18.22 -17.06
N ARG A 580 -8.68 -18.20 -16.54
CA ARG A 580 -9.73 -19.18 -16.82
C ARG A 580 -10.50 -18.73 -18.07
N ASP A 581 -9.85 -18.92 -19.20
CA ASP A 581 -10.38 -18.75 -20.56
C ASP A 581 -11.05 -20.02 -21.12
N ASP A 582 -10.77 -21.19 -20.52
CA ASP A 582 -11.56 -22.42 -20.67
C ASP A 582 -11.82 -23.05 -19.28
N TYR A 583 -13.07 -23.00 -18.82
CA TYR A 583 -13.45 -23.57 -17.51
C TYR A 583 -13.24 -25.08 -17.40
N ARG A 584 -13.09 -25.79 -18.54
CA ARG A 584 -12.85 -27.24 -18.60
C ARG A 584 -11.37 -27.58 -18.59
N ARG A 585 -10.47 -26.59 -18.71
CA ARG A 585 -9.01 -26.82 -18.67
C ARG A 585 -8.63 -27.48 -17.35
N ILE A 586 -7.80 -28.52 -17.44
CA ILE A 586 -7.17 -29.14 -16.27
C ILE A 586 -6.10 -28.19 -15.75
N VAL A 587 -6.19 -27.83 -14.47
CA VAL A 587 -5.23 -26.95 -13.79
C VAL A 587 -4.67 -27.71 -12.60
N PRO A 588 -3.44 -28.25 -12.69
CA PRO A 588 -2.80 -28.95 -11.58
C PRO A 588 -2.73 -28.08 -10.33
N GLY A 589 -3.03 -28.64 -9.17
CA GLY A 589 -2.95 -27.91 -7.89
C GLY A 589 -4.08 -26.90 -7.63
N ARG A 590 -5.13 -26.85 -8.47
CA ARG A 590 -6.31 -25.99 -8.25
C ARG A 590 -7.23 -26.56 -7.16
N ALA A 591 -7.59 -25.73 -6.18
CA ALA A 591 -8.62 -26.06 -5.20
C ALA A 591 -10.01 -26.15 -5.83
N ALA A 592 -10.87 -27.05 -5.37
CA ALA A 592 -12.30 -27.00 -5.67
C ALA A 592 -12.96 -25.87 -4.87
N ALA A 593 -13.94 -25.18 -5.45
CA ALA A 593 -14.70 -24.11 -4.78
C ALA A 593 -16.00 -24.62 -4.15
N TYR A 594 -16.32 -24.09 -2.97
CA TYR A 594 -17.44 -24.54 -2.15
C TYR A 594 -18.32 -23.38 -1.66
N THR A 595 -19.60 -23.67 -1.47
CA THR A 595 -20.55 -22.83 -0.73
C THR A 595 -21.12 -23.58 0.46
N THR A 596 -21.50 -22.84 1.50
CA THR A 596 -22.16 -23.41 2.69
C THR A 596 -23.63 -23.70 2.42
N ARG A 597 -24.10 -24.86 2.87
CA ARG A 597 -25.51 -25.29 2.82
C ARG A 597 -25.91 -25.89 4.17
N GLY A 598 -26.50 -25.07 5.03
CA GLY A 598 -26.73 -25.43 6.44
C GLY A 598 -25.40 -25.80 7.11
N ASP A 599 -25.32 -27.00 7.69
CA ASP A 599 -24.12 -27.52 8.35
C ASP A 599 -23.17 -28.28 7.41
N SER A 600 -23.40 -28.21 6.10
CA SER A 600 -22.63 -28.94 5.06
C SER A 600 -22.09 -28.01 3.98
N PHE A 601 -21.28 -28.55 3.06
CA PHE A 601 -20.73 -27.83 1.92
C PHE A 601 -21.24 -28.41 0.59
N ALA A 602 -21.45 -27.56 -0.40
CA ALA A 602 -21.75 -27.93 -1.78
C ALA A 602 -20.71 -27.33 -2.74
N ILE A 603 -20.42 -28.03 -3.83
CA ILE A 603 -19.52 -27.52 -4.88
C ILE A 603 -20.16 -26.30 -5.53
N ASP A 604 -19.41 -25.21 -5.63
CA ASP A 604 -19.80 -23.96 -6.26
C ASP A 604 -18.64 -23.47 -7.12
N ARG A 605 -18.48 -24.09 -8.30
CA ARG A 605 -17.40 -23.82 -9.25
C ARG A 605 -17.87 -22.84 -10.32
N PRO A 606 -17.05 -21.87 -10.74
CA PRO A 606 -17.38 -21.04 -11.88
C PRO A 606 -17.29 -21.83 -13.18
N ILE A 607 -18.24 -21.60 -14.09
CA ILE A 607 -18.40 -22.36 -15.35
C ILE A 607 -18.34 -21.47 -16.59
N GLU A 608 -17.95 -20.20 -16.43
CA GLU A 608 -17.83 -19.23 -17.51
C GLU A 608 -16.46 -19.28 -18.21
N ASN A 609 -16.39 -18.80 -19.44
CA ASN A 609 -15.16 -18.44 -20.16
C ASN A 609 -15.02 -16.91 -20.23
N VAL A 610 -15.44 -16.22 -19.17
CA VAL A 610 -15.40 -14.77 -19.03
C VAL A 610 -14.31 -14.44 -18.02
N HIS A 611 -13.37 -13.58 -18.42
CA HIS A 611 -12.21 -13.20 -17.62
C HIS A 611 -11.84 -11.72 -17.80
N GLY A 612 -10.80 -11.25 -17.09
CA GLY A 612 -10.40 -9.85 -16.98
C GLY A 612 -11.07 -9.14 -15.79
N ASN A 613 -12.39 -9.29 -15.64
CA ASN A 613 -13.11 -8.86 -14.43
C ASN A 613 -12.88 -9.80 -13.23
N GLY A 614 -12.48 -11.03 -13.50
CA GLY A 614 -12.27 -12.17 -12.62
C GLY A 614 -11.60 -13.28 -13.44
N GLY A 615 -11.62 -14.53 -12.98
CA GLY A 615 -11.05 -15.64 -13.75
C GLY A 615 -9.52 -15.78 -13.66
N LEU A 616 -8.81 -14.97 -12.88
CA LEU A 616 -7.37 -15.21 -12.65
C LEU A 616 -7.20 -16.35 -11.65
N LEU A 617 -6.58 -17.44 -12.10
CA LEU A 617 -6.12 -18.54 -11.27
C LEU A 617 -4.69 -18.23 -10.84
N THR A 618 -4.42 -18.23 -9.54
CA THR A 618 -3.11 -17.80 -8.99
C THR A 618 -2.87 -18.37 -7.58
N THR A 619 -1.71 -18.06 -7.00
CA THR A 619 -1.30 -18.39 -5.64
C THR A 619 -1.07 -17.12 -4.81
N VAL A 620 -1.02 -17.25 -3.48
CA VAL A 620 -0.69 -16.10 -2.61
C VAL A 620 0.73 -15.59 -2.85
N ALA A 621 1.67 -16.46 -3.25
CA ALA A 621 3.04 -16.06 -3.55
C ALA A 621 3.13 -15.21 -4.83
N ASP A 622 2.41 -15.60 -5.89
CA ASP A 622 2.35 -14.82 -7.13
C ASP A 622 1.63 -13.48 -6.92
N LEU A 623 0.59 -13.43 -6.08
CA LEU A 623 -0.07 -12.16 -5.75
C LEU A 623 0.85 -11.20 -4.97
N ILE A 624 1.69 -11.69 -4.06
CA ILE A 624 2.69 -10.85 -3.38
C ILE A 624 3.73 -10.30 -4.39
N ARG A 625 4.18 -11.11 -5.35
CA ARG A 625 5.09 -10.65 -6.41
C ARG A 625 4.44 -9.59 -7.29
N TRP A 626 3.20 -9.83 -7.69
CA TRP A 626 2.41 -8.87 -8.46
C TRP A 626 2.27 -7.54 -7.72
N ASP A 627 1.96 -7.56 -6.43
CA ASP A 627 1.76 -6.33 -5.66
C ASP A 627 3.02 -5.46 -5.55
N ARG A 628 4.20 -6.10 -5.42
CA ARG A 628 5.50 -5.40 -5.48
C ARG A 628 5.75 -4.79 -6.85
N ALA A 629 5.53 -5.55 -7.92
CA ALA A 629 5.71 -5.08 -9.29
C ALA A 629 4.78 -3.91 -9.63
N LEU A 630 3.54 -3.95 -9.11
CA LEU A 630 2.56 -2.88 -9.23
C LEU A 630 3.03 -1.59 -8.51
N ALA A 631 3.78 -1.71 -7.40
CA ALA A 631 4.34 -0.59 -6.65
C ALA A 631 5.62 -0.01 -7.28
N GLY A 632 6.56 -0.89 -7.66
CA GLY A 632 7.94 -0.53 -7.99
C GLY A 632 8.19 -0.22 -9.47
N GLY A 633 7.16 -0.31 -10.32
CA GLY A 633 7.29 0.01 -11.75
C GLY A 633 8.02 -1.04 -12.57
N GLU A 634 8.20 -2.26 -12.06
CA GLU A 634 8.86 -3.38 -12.77
C GLU A 634 8.17 -3.73 -14.11
N VAL A 635 6.88 -3.39 -14.24
CA VAL A 635 6.07 -3.70 -15.43
C VAL A 635 6.20 -2.65 -16.53
N GLY A 636 6.21 -1.35 -16.19
CA GLY A 636 6.12 -0.26 -17.16
C GLY A 636 6.68 1.09 -16.68
N GLY A 637 7.53 1.08 -15.65
CA GLY A 637 8.19 2.27 -15.11
C GLY A 637 7.28 3.19 -14.26
N PRO A 638 7.76 4.40 -13.91
CA PRO A 638 7.04 5.32 -13.03
C PRO A 638 5.68 5.77 -13.58
N GLU A 639 5.56 5.94 -14.90
CA GLU A 639 4.30 6.35 -15.53
C GLU A 639 3.23 5.25 -15.43
N PHE A 640 3.63 3.98 -15.57
CA PHE A 640 2.73 2.86 -15.29
C PHE A 640 2.22 2.90 -13.84
N VAL A 641 3.11 3.11 -12.87
CA VAL A 641 2.73 3.20 -11.44
C VAL A 641 1.74 4.34 -11.23
N ARG A 642 1.99 5.51 -11.84
CA ARG A 642 1.09 6.67 -11.80
C ARG A 642 -0.29 6.31 -12.34
N LEU A 643 -0.38 5.75 -13.55
CA LEU A 643 -1.65 5.35 -14.18
C LEU A 643 -2.42 4.30 -13.37
N MET A 644 -1.71 3.39 -12.71
CA MET A 644 -2.34 2.34 -11.92
C MET A 644 -2.93 2.85 -10.58
N HIS A 645 -2.38 3.94 -10.02
CA HIS A 645 -2.79 4.48 -8.71
C HIS A 645 -3.53 5.82 -8.80
N GLU A 646 -3.66 6.41 -9.99
CA GLU A 646 -4.44 7.62 -10.21
C GLU A 646 -5.93 7.37 -9.94
N GLN A 647 -6.45 8.00 -8.89
CA GLN A 647 -7.87 7.91 -8.51
C GLN A 647 -8.75 8.54 -9.58
N GLY A 648 -9.91 7.92 -9.83
CA GLY A 648 -10.91 8.47 -10.73
C GLY A 648 -11.48 9.80 -10.22
N VAL A 649 -11.93 10.64 -11.16
CA VAL A 649 -12.59 11.91 -10.89
C VAL A 649 -13.93 11.92 -11.62
N LEU A 650 -15.00 12.28 -10.91
CA LEU A 650 -16.33 12.45 -11.49
C LEU A 650 -16.45 13.79 -12.23
N ASN A 651 -17.50 13.95 -13.03
CA ASN A 651 -17.75 15.16 -13.82
C ASN A 651 -17.90 16.43 -12.98
N ASP A 652 -18.25 16.30 -11.69
CA ASP A 652 -18.37 17.41 -10.74
C ASP A 652 -17.06 17.72 -9.99
N GLY A 653 -15.97 17.00 -10.28
CA GLY A 653 -14.67 17.15 -9.62
C GLY A 653 -14.45 16.23 -8.42
N THR A 654 -15.46 15.43 -8.02
CA THR A 654 -15.33 14.51 -6.88
C THR A 654 -14.31 13.41 -7.16
N VAL A 655 -13.31 13.27 -6.29
CA VAL A 655 -12.32 12.18 -6.36
C VAL A 655 -12.87 10.92 -5.69
N ILE A 656 -12.91 9.81 -6.43
CA ILE A 656 -13.41 8.52 -5.91
C ILE A 656 -12.31 7.68 -5.28
N SER A 657 -12.65 6.84 -4.30
CA SER A 657 -11.72 5.89 -3.64
C SER A 657 -11.40 4.65 -4.50
N TYR A 658 -11.29 4.81 -5.81
CA TYR A 658 -10.96 3.76 -6.77
C TYR A 658 -10.02 4.30 -7.85
N ALA A 659 -9.02 3.51 -8.19
CA ALA A 659 -8.13 3.71 -9.32
C ALA A 659 -8.14 2.44 -10.18
N SER A 660 -7.35 2.40 -11.25
CA SER A 660 -7.22 1.32 -12.24
C SER A 660 -7.07 -0.11 -11.66
N GLY A 661 -8.16 -0.68 -11.17
CA GLY A 661 -8.25 -2.03 -10.60
C GLY A 661 -7.96 -2.12 -9.10
N VAL A 662 -7.79 -1.01 -8.39
CA VAL A 662 -7.47 -0.95 -6.95
C VAL A 662 -8.35 0.04 -6.20
N GLN A 663 -8.63 -0.26 -4.94
CA GLN A 663 -9.23 0.66 -3.98
C GLN A 663 -8.12 1.44 -3.27
N ILE A 664 -8.32 2.74 -3.09
CA ILE A 664 -7.41 3.63 -2.37
C ILE A 664 -8.12 4.05 -1.08
N GLY A 665 -7.56 3.68 0.07
CA GLY A 665 -8.18 3.89 1.37
C GLY A 665 -7.17 3.95 2.50
N SER A 666 -7.65 3.65 3.70
CA SER A 666 -6.79 3.53 4.88
C SER A 666 -7.33 2.51 5.86
N ARG A 667 -6.42 1.94 6.65
CA ARG A 667 -6.72 0.96 7.67
C ARG A 667 -5.96 1.27 8.94
N ARG A 668 -6.67 1.44 10.07
CA ARG A 668 -6.08 1.95 11.32
C ARG A 668 -5.28 3.27 11.14
N GLY A 669 -5.74 4.13 10.24
CA GLY A 669 -5.09 5.41 9.92
C GLY A 669 -3.83 5.28 9.04
N VAL A 670 -3.53 4.09 8.53
CA VAL A 670 -2.41 3.81 7.62
C VAL A 670 -2.93 3.74 6.18
N PRO A 671 -2.28 4.39 5.20
CA PRO A 671 -2.66 4.28 3.80
C PRO A 671 -2.71 2.83 3.30
N GLU A 672 -3.76 2.48 2.57
CA GLU A 672 -4.01 1.14 2.07
C GLU A 672 -4.37 1.20 0.57
N VAL A 673 -3.68 0.38 -0.23
CA VAL A 673 -4.06 0.09 -1.62
C VAL A 673 -4.50 -1.35 -1.65
N SER A 674 -5.75 -1.64 -2.00
CA SER A 674 -6.27 -3.01 -1.87
C SER A 674 -7.29 -3.38 -2.95
N HIS A 675 -7.59 -4.67 -3.06
CA HIS A 675 -8.79 -5.12 -3.74
C HIS A 675 -9.27 -6.44 -3.13
N THR A 676 -10.59 -6.60 -3.02
CA THR A 676 -11.22 -7.87 -2.64
C THR A 676 -11.70 -8.63 -3.87
N GLY A 677 -11.82 -9.95 -3.78
CA GLY A 677 -12.28 -10.80 -4.89
C GLY A 677 -13.28 -11.84 -4.43
N ALA A 678 -14.29 -12.08 -5.27
CA ALA A 678 -15.23 -13.18 -5.10
C ALA A 678 -15.64 -13.72 -6.48
N THR A 679 -15.65 -15.03 -6.64
CA THR A 679 -16.24 -15.71 -7.80
C THR A 679 -16.69 -17.10 -7.38
N ALA A 680 -18.00 -17.38 -7.49
CA ALA A 680 -18.60 -18.59 -6.96
C ALA A 680 -18.16 -18.84 -5.49
N GLY A 681 -17.62 -20.02 -5.18
CA GLY A 681 -17.08 -20.34 -3.86
C GLY A 681 -15.72 -19.69 -3.51
N TYR A 682 -14.99 -19.10 -4.46
CA TYR A 682 -13.68 -18.51 -4.18
C TYR A 682 -13.77 -17.11 -3.55
N ARG A 683 -12.83 -16.80 -2.67
CA ARG A 683 -12.64 -15.47 -2.06
C ARG A 683 -11.17 -15.08 -2.10
N ALA A 684 -10.91 -13.79 -2.29
CA ALA A 684 -9.56 -13.27 -2.39
C ALA A 684 -9.42 -11.90 -1.75
N PHE A 685 -8.24 -11.60 -1.25
CA PHE A 685 -7.83 -10.29 -0.75
C PHE A 685 -6.38 -10.06 -1.12
N LEU A 686 -6.08 -8.87 -1.63
CA LEU A 686 -4.72 -8.38 -1.79
C LEU A 686 -4.70 -6.94 -1.31
N ALA A 687 -3.79 -6.61 -0.40
CA ALA A 687 -3.59 -5.25 0.08
C ALA A 687 -2.11 -4.94 0.29
N ARG A 688 -1.77 -3.70 0.04
CA ARG A 688 -0.48 -3.07 0.31
C ARG A 688 -0.66 -1.90 1.25
N TYR A 689 0.30 -1.75 2.17
CA TYR A 689 0.45 -0.62 3.08
C TYR A 689 1.80 0.04 2.76
N PRO A 690 1.82 1.03 1.85
CA PRO A 690 3.06 1.53 1.24
C PRO A 690 4.07 2.05 2.26
N ASP A 691 3.60 2.81 3.26
CA ASP A 691 4.45 3.43 4.28
C ASP A 691 5.16 2.40 5.18
N GLN A 692 4.60 1.20 5.31
CA GLN A 692 5.11 0.09 6.13
C GLN A 692 5.79 -0.99 5.29
N ASN A 693 5.79 -0.81 3.96
CA ASN A 693 6.27 -1.80 3.01
C ASN A 693 5.71 -3.21 3.30
N LEU A 694 4.42 -3.26 3.63
CA LEU A 694 3.68 -4.47 3.99
C LEU A 694 2.71 -4.83 2.86
N SER A 695 2.72 -6.10 2.45
CA SER A 695 1.73 -6.66 1.52
C SER A 695 1.08 -7.90 2.13
N VAL A 696 -0.23 -8.07 1.96
CA VAL A 696 -0.98 -9.21 2.49
C VAL A 696 -1.86 -9.79 1.39
N ALA A 697 -1.73 -11.10 1.15
CA ALA A 697 -2.53 -11.85 0.21
C ALA A 697 -3.28 -12.99 0.90
N VAL A 698 -4.58 -13.13 0.65
CA VAL A 698 -5.42 -14.23 1.13
C VAL A 698 -6.22 -14.78 -0.03
N LEU A 699 -6.25 -16.11 -0.18
CA LEU A 699 -7.06 -16.82 -1.17
C LEU A 699 -7.80 -17.96 -0.47
N CYS A 700 -9.11 -18.10 -0.70
CA CYS A 700 -9.93 -19.12 -0.08
C CYS A 700 -10.85 -19.80 -1.08
N ASN A 701 -11.25 -21.04 -0.79
CA ASN A 701 -12.17 -21.84 -1.60
C ASN A 701 -13.54 -22.07 -0.94
N VAL A 702 -13.98 -21.16 -0.06
CA VAL A 702 -15.31 -21.20 0.56
C VAL A 702 -16.01 -19.83 0.58
N SER A 703 -17.28 -19.83 0.17
CA SER A 703 -18.08 -18.61 -0.03
C SER A 703 -18.35 -17.81 1.25
N ALA A 704 -18.31 -18.46 2.42
CA ALA A 704 -18.61 -17.87 3.72
C ALA A 704 -17.47 -17.02 4.32
N VAL A 705 -16.27 -17.02 3.72
CA VAL A 705 -15.18 -16.14 4.16
C VAL A 705 -15.48 -14.70 3.74
N SER A 706 -15.32 -13.75 4.67
CA SER A 706 -15.22 -12.32 4.34
C SER A 706 -13.75 -12.00 4.04
N PRO A 707 -13.36 -11.85 2.76
CA PRO A 707 -11.96 -11.71 2.39
C PRO A 707 -11.32 -10.43 2.95
N GLY A 708 -12.04 -9.29 2.87
CA GLY A 708 -11.56 -8.03 3.44
C GLY A 708 -11.47 -8.04 4.97
N GLY A 709 -12.41 -8.74 5.64
CA GLY A 709 -12.37 -8.90 7.09
C GLY A 709 -11.15 -9.70 7.54
N VAL A 710 -11.00 -10.92 7.02
CA VAL A 710 -9.89 -11.83 7.38
C VAL A 710 -8.54 -11.28 6.91
N GLY A 711 -8.46 -10.78 5.68
CA GLY A 711 -7.24 -10.18 5.14
C GLY A 711 -6.81 -8.95 5.93
N GLY A 712 -7.77 -8.13 6.36
CA GLY A 712 -7.53 -7.06 7.30
C GLY A 712 -7.02 -7.56 8.66
N GLU A 713 -7.69 -8.51 9.29
CA GLU A 713 -7.22 -9.06 10.57
C GLU A 713 -5.78 -9.58 10.49
N VAL A 714 -5.39 -10.19 9.37
CA VAL A 714 -3.99 -10.57 9.12
C VAL A 714 -3.09 -9.33 9.02
N ALA A 715 -3.44 -8.32 8.24
CA ALA A 715 -2.66 -7.09 8.15
C ALA A 715 -2.47 -6.39 9.50
N ASP A 716 -3.50 -6.38 10.36
CA ASP A 716 -3.41 -5.84 11.72
C ASP A 716 -2.32 -6.47 12.56
N VAL A 717 -2.09 -7.78 12.41
CA VAL A 717 -1.01 -8.48 13.09
C VAL A 717 0.34 -7.86 12.75
N PHE A 718 0.56 -7.44 11.51
CA PHE A 718 1.84 -6.89 11.07
C PHE A 718 1.93 -5.36 11.23
N LEU A 719 0.79 -4.65 11.24
CA LEU A 719 0.75 -3.21 11.46
C LEU A 719 0.97 -2.83 12.94
N GLU A 720 0.62 -3.70 13.88
CA GLU A 720 0.93 -3.57 15.31
C GLU A 720 2.44 -3.70 15.58
N GLY A 721 3.19 -2.63 15.29
CA GLY A 721 4.65 -2.57 15.43
C GLY A 721 5.35 -1.77 14.32
N LEU A 722 4.66 -1.56 13.19
CA LEU A 722 5.15 -0.81 12.03
C LEU A 722 4.45 0.54 11.84
N ALA A 723 3.26 0.74 12.42
CA ALA A 723 2.58 2.03 12.36
C ALA A 723 3.28 3.04 13.31
N PRO A 724 3.52 4.29 12.87
CA PRO A 724 3.77 5.37 13.82
C PRO A 724 2.57 5.40 14.77
N GLN A 725 2.82 5.46 16.08
CA GLN A 725 1.79 5.85 17.04
C GLN A 725 1.49 7.33 16.82
N ARG A 726 0.79 7.63 15.73
CA ARG A 726 0.12 8.92 15.58
C ARG A 726 -0.92 8.91 16.71
N PRO A 727 -0.92 9.90 17.63
CA PRO A 727 -2.07 10.08 18.50
C PRO A 727 -3.27 10.08 17.56
N ALA A 728 -4.23 9.19 17.82
CA ALA A 728 -5.45 9.09 17.03
C ALA A 728 -5.87 10.52 16.70
N ALA A 729 -6.00 10.85 15.40
CA ALA A 729 -6.53 12.14 15.00
C ALA A 729 -7.74 12.38 15.92
N PRO A 730 -7.78 13.51 16.67
CA PRO A 730 -8.78 13.68 17.71
C PRO A 730 -10.10 13.33 17.07
N ALA A 731 -10.73 12.24 17.55
CA ALA A 731 -11.96 11.74 16.97
C ALA A 731 -12.82 12.97 16.73
N PRO A 732 -13.22 13.26 15.47
CA PRO A 732 -13.82 14.54 15.11
C PRO A 732 -14.84 14.82 16.18
N ARG A 733 -14.60 15.89 16.99
CA ARG A 733 -15.30 16.12 18.27
C ARG A 733 -16.72 15.69 18.05
N ALA A 734 -17.12 14.54 18.59
CA ALA A 734 -18.44 14.01 18.30
C ALA A 734 -19.37 15.12 18.71
N SER A 735 -20.00 15.81 17.74
CA SER A 735 -20.94 16.87 18.06
C SER A 735 -21.97 16.16 18.94
N ALA A 736 -21.96 16.50 20.22
CA ALA A 736 -22.68 15.72 21.22
C ALA A 736 -24.12 15.64 20.73
N ALA A 737 -24.61 14.41 20.55
CA ALA A 737 -25.94 14.22 20.00
C ALA A 737 -26.93 15.04 20.84
N ILE A 738 -27.68 15.92 20.20
CA ILE A 738 -28.64 16.75 20.90
C ILE A 738 -29.84 15.91 21.31
N ARG A 739 -30.62 16.38 22.28
CA ARG A 739 -31.87 15.71 22.64
C ARG A 739 -33.02 16.39 21.89
N LEU A 740 -33.70 15.63 21.04
CA LEU A 740 -34.95 16.04 20.40
C LEU A 740 -36.15 15.49 21.17
N SER A 741 -37.28 16.18 21.09
CA SER A 741 -38.56 15.72 21.65
C SER A 741 -39.12 14.53 20.86
N ALA A 742 -40.02 13.76 21.50
CA ALA A 742 -40.71 12.66 20.83
C ALA A 742 -41.48 13.11 19.57
N ALA A 743 -42.08 14.32 19.61
CA ALA A 743 -42.80 14.89 18.47
C ALA A 743 -41.87 15.22 17.29
N GLU A 744 -40.68 15.78 17.55
CA GLU A 744 -39.70 16.11 16.51
C GLU A 744 -39.09 14.87 15.84
N LEU A 745 -38.93 13.78 16.60
CA LEU A 745 -38.51 12.48 16.07
C LEU A 745 -39.64 11.82 15.28
N GLN A 746 -40.87 11.88 15.79
CA GLN A 746 -42.04 11.30 15.12
C GLN A 746 -42.33 11.98 13.79
N ALA A 747 -42.13 13.29 13.68
CA ALA A 747 -42.28 14.05 12.42
C ALA A 747 -41.28 13.63 11.32
N LYS A 748 -40.21 12.91 11.67
CA LYS A 748 -39.20 12.37 10.74
C LYS A 748 -39.42 10.90 10.42
N ALA A 749 -40.22 10.19 11.22
CA ALA A 749 -40.55 8.80 10.96
C ALA A 749 -41.48 8.68 9.75
N GLY A 750 -41.36 7.57 9.03
CA GLY A 750 -42.13 7.34 7.81
C GLY A 750 -41.39 6.47 6.81
N LEU A 751 -42.02 6.28 5.65
CA LEU A 751 -41.42 5.61 4.51
C LEU A 751 -40.93 6.68 3.52
N TYR A 752 -39.70 6.51 3.06
CA TYR A 752 -39.09 7.33 2.03
C TYR A 752 -38.60 6.41 0.91
N ARG A 753 -38.37 6.95 -0.29
CA ARG A 753 -37.75 6.24 -1.40
C ARG A 753 -36.52 7.01 -1.89
N ASP A 754 -35.47 6.31 -2.25
CA ASP A 754 -34.37 6.88 -3.01
C ASP A 754 -34.85 7.27 -4.40
N VAL A 755 -34.59 8.51 -4.82
CA VAL A 755 -35.07 9.03 -6.11
C VAL A 755 -34.42 8.35 -7.32
N ARG A 756 -33.17 7.90 -7.17
CA ARG A 756 -32.41 7.20 -8.22
C ARG A 756 -32.62 5.70 -8.14
N SER A 757 -32.49 5.16 -6.93
CA SER A 757 -32.41 3.72 -6.70
C SER A 757 -33.75 3.09 -6.28
N TRP A 758 -34.78 3.88 -6.02
CA TRP A 758 -36.11 3.41 -5.61
C TRP A 758 -36.12 2.61 -4.29
N GLU A 759 -34.98 2.41 -3.62
CA GLU A 759 -34.94 1.68 -2.35
C GLU A 759 -35.82 2.39 -1.32
N PRO A 760 -36.69 1.65 -0.63
CA PRO A 760 -37.37 2.17 0.52
C PRO A 760 -36.38 2.41 1.67
N LEU A 761 -36.48 3.58 2.28
CA LEU A 761 -35.90 3.91 3.57
C LEU A 761 -37.05 4.07 4.56
N ARG A 762 -37.19 3.13 5.49
CA ARG A 762 -38.17 3.22 6.57
C ARG A 762 -37.50 3.71 7.84
N LEU A 763 -38.01 4.81 8.37
CA LEU A 763 -37.57 5.40 9.63
C LEU A 763 -38.65 5.19 10.70
N VAL A 764 -38.25 4.63 11.84
CA VAL A 764 -39.13 4.34 12.98
C VAL A 764 -38.62 5.00 14.25
N VAL A 765 -39.52 5.40 15.15
CA VAL A 765 -39.16 5.83 16.51
C VAL A 765 -39.26 4.63 17.44
N GLU A 766 -38.13 4.21 17.99
CA GLU A 766 -38.05 3.09 18.94
C GLU A 766 -37.18 3.47 20.13
N ASN A 767 -37.68 3.23 21.35
CA ASN A 767 -36.99 3.53 22.60
C ASN A 767 -36.48 4.99 22.67
N GLY A 768 -37.26 5.93 22.14
CA GLY A 768 -36.93 7.36 22.15
C GLY A 768 -35.82 7.79 21.18
N ALA A 769 -35.47 6.95 20.19
CA ALA A 769 -34.52 7.26 19.13
C ALA A 769 -35.12 6.98 17.75
N LEU A 770 -34.75 7.79 16.76
CA LEU A 770 -35.06 7.50 15.36
C LEU A 770 -34.10 6.40 14.86
N ARG A 771 -34.63 5.42 14.14
CA ARG A 771 -33.89 4.27 13.62
C ARG A 771 -34.28 3.98 12.18
N VAL A 772 -33.34 3.41 11.44
CA VAL A 772 -33.60 2.73 10.16
C VAL A 772 -34.15 1.34 10.47
N ASP A 773 -34.97 0.79 9.58
CA ASP A 773 -35.59 -0.56 9.68
C ASP A 773 -34.56 -1.71 9.84
N ASP A 774 -33.30 -1.50 9.48
CA ASP A 774 -32.20 -2.43 9.73
C ASP A 774 -31.65 -2.38 11.18
N GLY A 775 -32.23 -1.53 12.02
CA GLY A 775 -31.85 -1.31 13.42
C GLY A 775 -30.84 -0.17 13.63
N SER A 776 -30.27 0.41 12.56
CA SER A 776 -29.27 1.48 12.65
C SER A 776 -29.85 2.71 13.36
N ARG A 777 -29.15 3.17 14.41
CA ARG A 777 -29.55 4.36 15.17
C ARG A 777 -29.21 5.63 14.40
N LEU A 778 -30.15 6.58 14.35
CA LEU A 778 -29.90 7.93 13.84
C LEU A 778 -29.65 8.88 15.02
N ALA A 779 -28.41 9.34 15.17
CA ALA A 779 -28.02 10.25 16.24
C ALA A 779 -28.17 11.72 15.78
N PRO A 780 -29.06 12.52 16.39
CA PRO A 780 -29.27 13.91 15.98
C PRO A 780 -28.05 14.77 16.32
N LEU A 781 -27.42 15.36 15.31
CA LEU A 781 -26.35 16.36 15.46
C LEU A 781 -26.94 17.78 15.49
N SER A 782 -28.08 17.97 14.83
CA SER A 782 -28.92 19.17 14.85
C SER A 782 -30.40 18.76 14.67
N PRO A 783 -31.37 19.70 14.74
CA PRO A 783 -32.78 19.38 14.44
C PRO A 783 -33.03 18.80 13.04
N THR A 784 -32.09 19.01 12.11
CA THR A 784 -32.19 18.58 10.71
C THR A 784 -31.09 17.62 10.28
N VAL A 785 -29.98 17.47 11.02
CA VAL A 785 -28.86 16.61 10.63
C VAL A 785 -28.71 15.45 11.61
N PHE A 786 -28.69 14.22 11.09
CA PHE A 786 -28.58 13.00 11.86
C PHE A 786 -27.43 12.14 11.34
N ARG A 787 -26.57 11.65 12.23
CA ARG A 787 -25.54 10.67 11.88
C ARG A 787 -26.13 9.26 11.83
N VAL A 788 -25.77 8.48 10.83
CA VAL A 788 -26.22 7.09 10.67
C VAL A 788 -25.22 6.14 11.36
N GLY A 789 -25.63 5.55 12.48
CA GLY A 789 -24.76 4.68 13.29
C GLY A 789 -23.46 5.40 13.70
N ASP A 790 -22.34 4.68 13.64
CA ASP A 790 -20.99 5.21 13.89
C ASP A 790 -20.23 5.50 12.58
N SER A 791 -20.96 5.77 11.47
CA SER A 791 -20.37 6.02 10.16
C SER A 791 -20.21 7.51 9.83
N ASP A 792 -19.51 7.82 8.73
CA ASP A 792 -19.40 9.17 8.16
C ASP A 792 -20.64 9.62 7.35
N ARG A 793 -21.70 8.81 7.34
CA ARG A 793 -22.96 9.10 6.66
C ARG A 793 -23.85 9.99 7.52
N ASN A 794 -24.41 11.03 6.93
CA ASN A 794 -25.43 11.88 7.57
C ASN A 794 -26.71 11.93 6.73
N PHE A 795 -27.85 11.93 7.41
CA PHE A 795 -29.15 12.29 6.85
C PHE A 795 -29.47 13.74 7.19
N VAL A 796 -29.68 14.54 6.17
CA VAL A 796 -30.10 15.94 6.25
C VAL A 796 -31.57 16.02 5.87
N PHE A 797 -32.42 16.31 6.85
CA PHE A 797 -33.86 16.51 6.67
C PHE A 797 -34.14 17.94 6.21
N GLU A 798 -34.82 18.06 5.08
CA GLU A 798 -35.21 19.33 4.48
C GLU A 798 -36.70 19.29 4.11
N PRO A 799 -37.42 20.42 4.07
CA PRO A 799 -38.77 20.45 3.52
C PRO A 799 -38.79 19.99 2.06
N ASP A 800 -39.82 19.28 1.66
CA ASP A 800 -40.11 18.98 0.26
C ASP A 800 -40.59 20.25 -0.50
N ALA A 801 -40.79 20.15 -1.81
CA ALA A 801 -41.21 21.29 -2.63
C ALA A 801 -42.56 21.91 -2.20
N SER A 802 -43.41 21.13 -1.53
CA SER A 802 -44.69 21.61 -1.00
C SER A 802 -44.58 22.23 0.41
N GLY A 803 -43.45 22.02 1.09
CA GLY A 803 -43.24 22.40 2.49
C GLY A 803 -44.05 21.57 3.50
N SER A 804 -44.77 20.55 3.05
CA SER A 804 -45.71 19.77 3.87
C SER A 804 -45.10 18.48 4.41
N ARG A 805 -44.04 17.97 3.78
CA ARG A 805 -43.32 16.76 4.19
C ARG A 805 -41.80 17.00 4.19
N LEU A 806 -41.05 16.10 4.80
CA LEU A 806 -39.58 16.15 4.76
C LEU A 806 -39.06 15.27 3.62
N ARG A 807 -38.02 15.73 2.93
CA ARG A 807 -37.09 14.93 2.13
C ARG A 807 -35.80 14.71 2.91
N ILE A 808 -35.01 13.71 2.50
CA ILE A 808 -33.72 13.42 3.12
C ILE A 808 -32.64 13.52 2.05
N ARG A 809 -31.61 14.32 2.30
CA ARG A 809 -30.34 14.22 1.57
C ARG A 809 -29.37 13.41 2.40
N GLU A 810 -28.83 12.35 1.81
CA GLU A 810 -27.76 11.58 2.41
C GLU A 810 -26.42 12.09 1.92
N THR A 811 -25.53 12.42 2.86
CA THR A 811 -24.17 12.89 2.56
C THR A 811 -23.12 12.01 3.19
N VAL A 812 -22.01 11.79 2.50
CA VAL A 812 -20.82 11.08 2.99
C VAL A 812 -19.62 12.02 2.92
N ARG A 813 -18.74 11.98 3.92
CA ARG A 813 -17.44 12.65 3.83
C ARG A 813 -16.46 11.76 3.08
N HIS A 814 -15.86 12.30 2.02
CA HIS A 814 -14.82 11.63 1.25
C HIS A 814 -13.42 12.09 1.69
N ALA A 815 -12.37 11.71 0.95
CA ALA A 815 -10.98 11.99 1.28
C ALA A 815 -10.65 13.50 1.38
N ASP A 816 -11.49 14.37 0.82
CA ASP A 816 -11.39 15.83 0.89
C ASP A 816 -12.06 16.44 2.13
N ASP A 817 -12.61 15.61 3.03
CA ASP A 817 -13.36 15.97 4.23
C ASP A 817 -14.61 16.85 3.96
N GLN A 818 -15.05 16.93 2.70
CA GLN A 818 -16.30 17.62 2.33
C GLN A 818 -17.48 16.63 2.30
N PRO A 819 -18.68 17.06 2.74
CA PRO A 819 -19.88 16.24 2.61
C PRO A 819 -20.38 16.25 1.17
N HIS A 820 -20.31 15.10 0.51
CA HIS A 820 -20.85 14.88 -0.83
C HIS A 820 -22.19 14.16 -0.77
N GLU A 821 -23.15 14.58 -1.58
CA GLU A 821 -24.45 13.94 -1.65
C GLU A 821 -24.35 12.60 -2.37
N VAL A 822 -24.74 11.52 -1.69
CA VAL A 822 -24.68 10.16 -2.23
C VAL A 822 -26.07 9.60 -2.56
N ALA A 823 -27.12 10.12 -1.92
CA ALA A 823 -28.50 9.76 -2.21
C ALA A 823 -29.45 10.88 -1.80
N ALA A 824 -30.61 10.92 -2.45
CA ALA A 824 -31.73 11.78 -2.07
C ALA A 824 -32.98 10.92 -1.93
N TYR A 825 -33.74 11.17 -0.86
CA TYR A 825 -34.96 10.43 -0.54
C TYR A 825 -36.18 11.33 -0.48
N GLU A 826 -37.23 10.89 -1.13
CA GLU A 826 -38.54 11.52 -1.11
C GLU A 826 -39.52 10.72 -0.25
N PRO A 827 -40.43 11.38 0.46
CA PRO A 827 -41.34 10.70 1.37
C PRO A 827 -42.48 10.06 0.55
N VAL A 828 -42.83 8.81 0.86
CA VAL A 828 -43.88 8.02 0.17
C VAL A 828 -44.80 7.32 1.17
N GLU A 829 -45.97 6.86 0.71
CA GLU A 829 -46.88 6.06 1.53
C GLU A 829 -46.69 4.56 1.28
N ALA A 830 -46.93 3.74 2.30
CA ALA A 830 -46.96 2.30 2.13
C ALA A 830 -48.15 1.91 1.24
N PHE A 831 -47.96 0.88 0.40
CA PHE A 831 -48.98 0.40 -0.52
C PHE A 831 -49.42 -1.01 -0.14
N ALA A 832 -50.73 -1.18 0.08
CA ALA A 832 -51.35 -2.46 0.44
C ALA A 832 -52.59 -2.69 -0.45
N PRO A 833 -52.40 -2.97 -1.76
CA PRO A 833 -53.49 -3.10 -2.71
C PRO A 833 -54.39 -4.31 -2.45
N GLY A 834 -55.69 -4.15 -2.72
CA GLY A 834 -56.62 -5.27 -2.87
C GLY A 834 -56.46 -5.99 -4.21
N GLU A 835 -57.15 -7.13 -4.38
CA GLU A 835 -57.06 -7.94 -5.62
C GLU A 835 -57.43 -7.16 -6.88
N THR A 836 -58.47 -6.30 -6.81
CA THR A 836 -58.91 -5.46 -7.93
C THR A 836 -57.83 -4.46 -8.36
N GLU A 837 -57.10 -3.89 -7.41
CA GLU A 837 -55.98 -2.98 -7.71
C GLU A 837 -54.79 -3.73 -8.29
N LEU A 838 -54.53 -4.96 -7.83
CA LEU A 838 -53.49 -5.82 -8.38
C LEU A 838 -53.77 -6.24 -9.84
N ALA A 839 -55.05 -6.37 -10.23
CA ALA A 839 -55.42 -6.73 -11.60
C ALA A 839 -54.91 -5.73 -12.65
N ALA A 840 -54.75 -4.45 -12.28
CA ALA A 840 -54.23 -3.41 -13.18
C ALA A 840 -52.77 -3.65 -13.63
N TYR A 841 -52.01 -4.48 -12.91
CA TYR A 841 -50.61 -4.80 -13.20
C TYR A 841 -50.44 -6.07 -14.06
N MET A 842 -51.51 -6.81 -14.32
CA MET A 842 -51.47 -8.05 -15.09
C MET A 842 -51.17 -7.81 -16.57
N GLY A 843 -50.40 -8.69 -17.19
CA GLY A 843 -50.06 -8.61 -18.61
C GLY A 843 -48.73 -9.28 -18.94
N THR A 844 -48.40 -9.31 -20.23
CA THR A 844 -47.09 -9.77 -20.69
C THR A 844 -46.20 -8.59 -21.03
N PHE A 845 -44.95 -8.64 -20.59
CA PHE A 845 -43.98 -7.56 -20.75
C PHE A 845 -42.66 -8.12 -21.27
N HIS A 846 -42.03 -7.42 -22.21
CA HIS A 846 -40.82 -7.84 -22.90
C HIS A 846 -39.73 -6.77 -22.87
N SER A 847 -38.47 -7.20 -22.85
CA SER A 847 -37.29 -6.34 -22.94
C SER A 847 -36.28 -6.96 -23.90
N ASP A 848 -35.94 -6.23 -24.97
CA ASP A 848 -34.87 -6.60 -25.90
C ASP A 848 -33.49 -6.50 -25.23
N ASP A 849 -33.27 -5.47 -24.41
CA ASP A 849 -32.06 -5.26 -23.61
C ASP A 849 -31.75 -6.48 -22.71
N ALA A 850 -32.77 -7.09 -22.10
CA ALA A 850 -32.61 -8.22 -21.19
C ALA A 850 -32.87 -9.59 -21.84
N GLU A 851 -33.36 -9.64 -23.07
CA GLU A 851 -33.83 -10.85 -23.76
C GLU A 851 -34.83 -11.66 -22.91
N ALA A 852 -35.74 -10.96 -22.24
CA ALA A 852 -36.60 -11.57 -21.24
C ALA A 852 -38.06 -11.15 -21.44
N THR A 853 -38.94 -12.10 -21.22
CA THR A 853 -40.40 -11.89 -21.20
C THR A 853 -40.95 -12.37 -19.86
N PHE A 854 -41.75 -11.52 -19.23
CA PHE A 854 -42.47 -11.83 -18.00
C PHE A 854 -43.97 -11.74 -18.23
N THR A 855 -44.72 -12.75 -17.77
CA THR A 855 -46.18 -12.72 -17.70
C THR A 855 -46.61 -12.54 -16.26
N LEU A 856 -47.36 -11.48 -15.98
CA LEU A 856 -47.82 -11.13 -14.64
C LEU A 856 -49.28 -11.55 -14.47
N SER A 857 -49.58 -12.23 -13.36
CA SER A 857 -50.92 -12.67 -13.01
C SER A 857 -51.17 -12.56 -11.51
N VAL A 858 -52.44 -12.38 -11.12
CA VAL A 858 -52.85 -12.45 -9.71
C VAL A 858 -53.23 -13.88 -9.37
N GLN A 859 -52.58 -14.44 -8.35
CA GLN A 859 -52.83 -15.79 -7.86
C GLN A 859 -52.83 -15.79 -6.34
N ARG A 860 -53.91 -16.29 -5.72
CA ARG A 860 -54.07 -16.34 -4.25
C ARG A 860 -53.88 -14.96 -3.59
N GLY A 861 -54.47 -13.92 -4.17
CA GLY A 861 -54.37 -12.54 -3.67
C GLY A 861 -53.01 -11.87 -3.81
N GLN A 862 -52.07 -12.47 -4.55
CA GLN A 862 -50.73 -11.91 -4.77
C GLN A 862 -50.43 -11.75 -6.25
N LEU A 863 -49.77 -10.65 -6.61
CA LEU A 863 -49.22 -10.47 -7.95
C LEU A 863 -47.95 -11.33 -8.07
N ALA A 864 -47.86 -12.13 -9.13
CA ALA A 864 -46.71 -12.94 -9.45
C ALA A 864 -46.27 -12.71 -10.89
N MET A 865 -44.96 -12.62 -11.11
CA MET A 865 -44.38 -12.66 -12.45
C MET A 865 -43.86 -14.06 -12.76
N HIS A 866 -44.12 -14.50 -13.98
CA HIS A 866 -43.71 -15.78 -14.52
C HIS A 866 -42.74 -15.54 -15.65
N ARG A 867 -41.59 -16.24 -15.61
CA ARG A 867 -40.60 -16.22 -16.69
C ARG A 867 -40.67 -17.52 -17.48
N ARG A 868 -40.20 -17.48 -18.73
CA ARG A 868 -40.25 -18.61 -19.68
C ARG A 868 -39.61 -19.91 -19.18
N ASP A 869 -38.61 -19.82 -18.30
CA ASP A 869 -37.96 -20.98 -17.67
C ASP A 869 -38.81 -21.66 -16.57
N GLY A 870 -40.04 -21.17 -16.34
CA GLY A 870 -40.95 -21.70 -15.34
C GLY A 870 -40.79 -21.05 -13.96
N ALA A 871 -39.86 -20.11 -13.80
CA ALA A 871 -39.68 -19.40 -12.53
C ALA A 871 -40.94 -18.57 -12.20
N ARG A 872 -41.39 -18.68 -10.95
CA ARG A 872 -42.49 -17.89 -10.37
C ARG A 872 -41.91 -16.99 -9.27
N LEU A 873 -42.02 -15.69 -9.45
CA LEU A 873 -41.51 -14.70 -8.51
C LEU A 873 -42.69 -13.88 -7.98
N VAL A 874 -42.93 -13.95 -6.67
CA VAL A 874 -43.98 -13.17 -6.01
C VAL A 874 -43.53 -11.71 -5.91
N LEU A 875 -44.44 -10.79 -6.20
CA LEU A 875 -44.24 -9.36 -6.04
C LEU A 875 -44.90 -8.88 -4.75
N THR A 876 -44.09 -8.47 -3.79
CA THR A 876 -44.56 -7.90 -2.52
C THR A 876 -44.65 -6.38 -2.65
N PRO A 877 -45.82 -5.76 -2.46
CA PRO A 877 -45.98 -4.32 -2.59
C PRO A 877 -45.17 -3.56 -1.52
N VAL A 878 -44.61 -2.41 -1.89
CA VAL A 878 -43.81 -1.56 -0.99
C VAL A 878 -44.47 -0.19 -0.83
N TYR A 879 -44.58 0.55 -1.94
CA TYR A 879 -45.27 1.84 -2.09
C TYR A 879 -45.91 1.88 -3.49
N PRO A 880 -46.78 2.84 -3.82
CA PRO A 880 -47.55 2.80 -5.06
C PRO A 880 -46.67 2.56 -6.29
N ASP A 881 -47.11 1.61 -7.13
CA ASP A 881 -46.41 1.14 -8.34
C ASP A 881 -45.02 0.52 -8.12
N VAL A 882 -44.57 0.27 -6.88
CA VAL A 882 -43.29 -0.38 -6.59
C VAL A 882 -43.44 -1.63 -5.74
N PHE A 883 -42.82 -2.71 -6.21
CA PHE A 883 -42.88 -4.03 -5.61
C PHE A 883 -41.46 -4.59 -5.43
N ARG A 884 -41.28 -5.43 -4.41
CA ARG A 884 -40.06 -6.19 -4.17
C ARG A 884 -40.27 -7.64 -4.59
N THR A 885 -39.25 -8.23 -5.21
CA THR A 885 -39.27 -9.62 -5.66
C THR A 885 -37.87 -10.24 -5.61
N GLY A 886 -37.73 -11.52 -5.98
CA GLY A 886 -36.43 -12.23 -6.00
C GLY A 886 -35.39 -11.64 -6.96
N LEU A 887 -35.83 -10.80 -7.90
CA LEU A 887 -34.97 -10.03 -8.81
C LEU A 887 -34.59 -8.64 -8.26
N GLY A 888 -35.12 -8.19 -7.12
CA GLY A 888 -34.90 -6.83 -6.61
C GLY A 888 -36.19 -6.01 -6.59
N LEU A 889 -36.14 -4.76 -7.05
CA LEU A 889 -37.30 -3.87 -7.11
C LEU A 889 -37.86 -3.78 -8.52
N VAL A 890 -39.19 -3.74 -8.62
CA VAL A 890 -39.95 -3.58 -9.85
C VAL A 890 -40.79 -2.34 -9.72
N ARG A 891 -40.61 -1.39 -10.62
CA ARG A 891 -41.37 -0.14 -10.67
C ARG A 891 -42.24 -0.10 -11.91
N PHE A 892 -43.55 -0.03 -11.75
CA PHE A 892 -44.46 0.11 -12.86
C PHE A 892 -44.61 1.57 -13.27
N HIS A 893 -44.82 1.79 -14.57
CA HIS A 893 -45.06 3.10 -15.14
C HIS A 893 -46.39 3.09 -15.89
N ARG A 894 -47.09 4.22 -15.78
CA ARG A 894 -48.41 4.42 -16.36
C ARG A 894 -48.32 5.34 -17.56
N ASP A 895 -49.11 5.07 -18.59
CA ASP A 895 -49.29 5.97 -19.74
C ASP A 895 -50.11 7.21 -19.36
N GLY A 896 -50.29 8.13 -20.31
CA GLY A 896 -51.11 9.34 -20.12
C GLY A 896 -52.59 9.09 -19.82
N GLN A 897 -53.05 7.82 -19.91
CA GLN A 897 -54.41 7.38 -19.55
C GLN A 897 -54.45 6.65 -18.19
N GLY A 898 -53.32 6.56 -17.48
CA GLY A 898 -53.21 5.92 -16.17
C GLY A 898 -53.07 4.40 -16.21
N ARG A 899 -52.89 3.79 -17.39
CA ARG A 899 -52.76 2.33 -17.57
C ARG A 899 -51.29 1.92 -17.50
N ILE A 900 -51.00 0.76 -16.91
CA ILE A 900 -49.63 0.21 -16.86
C ILE A 900 -49.15 -0.11 -18.28
N SER A 901 -48.17 0.63 -18.79
CA SER A 901 -47.59 0.44 -20.12
C SER A 901 -46.22 -0.24 -20.08
N GLU A 902 -45.49 -0.14 -18.97
CA GLU A 902 -44.16 -0.72 -18.82
C GLU A 902 -43.80 -0.88 -17.33
N PHE A 903 -42.72 -1.60 -17.06
CA PHE A 903 -42.05 -1.57 -15.77
C PHE A 903 -40.53 -1.52 -15.91
N GLY A 904 -39.86 -0.93 -14.92
CA GLY A 904 -38.42 -0.98 -14.72
C GLY A 904 -38.05 -2.01 -13.66
N VAL A 905 -36.95 -2.74 -13.86
CA VAL A 905 -36.34 -3.61 -12.86
C VAL A 905 -35.04 -3.00 -12.37
N ARG A 906 -34.93 -2.88 -11.04
CA ARG A 906 -33.66 -2.61 -10.36
C ARG A 906 -33.16 -3.86 -9.66
N GLN A 907 -31.97 -4.29 -10.07
CA GLN A 907 -31.28 -5.44 -9.51
C GLN A 907 -29.78 -5.16 -9.41
N ALA A 908 -29.23 -5.17 -8.19
CA ALA A 908 -27.79 -5.03 -7.96
C ALA A 908 -27.19 -3.80 -8.70
N ARG A 909 -26.54 -4.02 -9.85
CA ARG A 909 -25.84 -3.01 -10.67
C ARG A 909 -26.61 -2.64 -11.95
N VAL A 910 -27.90 -2.96 -11.99
CA VAL A 910 -28.85 -2.59 -13.03
C VAL A 910 -29.91 -1.72 -12.36
N TYR A 911 -30.01 -0.44 -12.73
CA TYR A 911 -30.86 0.51 -12.01
C TYR A 911 -32.27 0.59 -12.57
N ASP A 912 -32.43 0.52 -13.89
CA ASP A 912 -33.72 0.65 -14.55
C ASP A 912 -33.72 -0.13 -15.87
N MET A 913 -33.89 -1.44 -15.77
CA MET A 913 -34.10 -2.29 -16.94
C MET A 913 -35.56 -2.25 -17.36
N ARG A 914 -35.85 -1.66 -18.52
CA ARG A 914 -37.22 -1.43 -19.01
C ARG A 914 -37.79 -2.67 -19.68
N PHE A 915 -39.04 -2.98 -19.34
CA PHE A 915 -39.88 -4.00 -19.95
C PHE A 915 -41.19 -3.36 -20.42
N GLN A 916 -41.43 -3.39 -21.72
CA GLN A 916 -42.62 -2.82 -22.33
C GLN A 916 -43.74 -3.84 -22.35
N ARG A 917 -44.98 -3.41 -22.08
CA ARG A 917 -46.16 -4.27 -22.22
C ARG A 917 -46.30 -4.67 -23.68
N VAL A 918 -46.36 -5.97 -23.95
CA VAL A 918 -46.69 -6.52 -25.26
C VAL A 918 -48.20 -6.45 -25.42
N THR A 919 -48.67 -6.00 -26.58
CA THR A 919 -50.11 -6.06 -26.91
C THR A 919 -50.47 -7.51 -27.18
N ASP A 920 -51.51 -8.01 -26.51
CA ASP A 920 -52.08 -9.33 -26.77
C ASP A 920 -52.69 -9.39 -28.19
#